data_AF-A0A956YQE2-F1
#
_entry.id   AF-A0A956YQE2-F1
#
_cell.length_a   1.000
_cell.length_b   1.000
_cell.length_c   1.000
_cell.angle_alpha   90.00
_cell.angle_beta   90.00
_cell.angle_gamma   90.00
#
_symmetry.space_group_name_H-M   'P 1'
#
loop_
_entity.id
_entity.type
_entity.pdbx_description
1 polymer ?
#
loop_
_entity_poly.entity_id
_entity_poly.type
_entity_poly.pdbx_seq_one_letter_code
_entity_poly.pdbx_strand_id
1 'polypeptide(L)'
;MVQWGININPRHPAGQPNDATALAGVKWVRAVFSVDAARVSLDDAFRTYDDMVTRYNNIGAKVLFVLNQETFWGHGPWDHGDYERYAREFAERCGQIAAHYKGKGVAWEIWNEGDLKGGASVFVAADDFAKVLKAVSAAVRAADSKAPIIFGGLAGSDTINYLKSVRKALNNKLPVDAVGIHPYGQWPPNFSGKPAWGGWFGLLSPGLQNMINAFPGVEFWITEIGVSEHIPYPKEQYPMVIKYMEGIQELIAKRFRKAIPNVIWFAWSDGMRNAGIVDNNNQPKQDIYQAFFRVVQAANTEVPPLRDPRFSKAFKVVYRKSLRVRKEPRAENSTLIKDLFLTFGEVVYVDPNSRTASGDYIWWEHDQGWSAAERVDGTEYLMLPLDENGNVIEPGAEEEVAPAAPPPPPLITEPVTTTPVTPTPEKIEFRVVIDGLRVRSQPRAGNDTLTNKRLSMGEIIEVEGNSATTANGFIWWQHTRGWSASRSVDSNQVFMEKVEAEDIDRKVNILEVPWISQVSATATGAFDCGQTCVLMLLRYYDKVGPEKHVIDLTRIKDGRTTWNDLISLSGQFGLQMGLQDIKQSITSIKSKLPKLIDAGQPAIMLVYYRDLQLPNTIANPPRADPGLHWLVVRGYDGDTFFINDPLWLEEEHRSKYASGMIPVRLDTLNRAYRGAALA
;
A
#
# COMPACT_ATOMS: atom_id res chain seq x y z
N MET A 1 -15.74 -24.32 2.30
CA MET A 1 -16.02 -23.34 3.37
C MET A 1 -14.73 -22.57 3.64
N VAL A 2 -14.82 -21.33 4.13
CA VAL A 2 -13.65 -20.57 4.60
C VAL A 2 -13.46 -20.91 6.08
N GLN A 3 -12.23 -21.19 6.50
CA GLN A 3 -11.90 -21.50 7.88
C GLN A 3 -11.30 -20.26 8.53
N TRP A 4 -11.93 -19.80 9.62
CA TRP A 4 -11.40 -18.69 10.41
C TRP A 4 -10.56 -19.20 11.58
N GLY A 5 -9.46 -18.50 11.81
CA GLY A 5 -8.61 -18.68 12.96
C GLY A 5 -8.27 -17.36 13.65
N ILE A 6 -7.46 -17.45 14.70
CA ILE A 6 -6.99 -16.28 15.44
C ILE A 6 -5.53 -16.44 15.88
N ASN A 7 -4.78 -15.36 15.83
CA ASN A 7 -3.44 -15.28 16.38
C ASN A 7 -3.49 -15.11 17.90
N ILE A 8 -2.66 -15.89 18.60
CA ILE A 8 -2.42 -15.79 20.04
C ILE A 8 -0.91 -15.66 20.31
N ASN A 9 -0.57 -15.24 21.52
CA ASN A 9 0.78 -15.27 22.05
C ASN A 9 0.79 -15.93 23.44
N PRO A 10 1.10 -17.24 23.54
CA PRO A 10 1.07 -17.96 24.80
C PRO A 10 2.16 -17.52 25.80
N ARG A 11 3.16 -16.75 25.34
CA ARG A 11 4.22 -16.19 26.19
C ARG A 11 3.85 -14.83 26.77
N HIS A 12 2.80 -14.19 26.28
CA HIS A 12 2.27 -12.96 26.86
C HIS A 12 1.12 -13.29 27.82
N PRO A 13 1.11 -12.78 29.07
CA PRO A 13 0.06 -13.12 30.05
C PRO A 13 -1.38 -12.85 29.57
N ALA A 14 -1.56 -11.84 28.73
CA ALA A 14 -2.83 -11.52 28.09
C ALA A 14 -2.93 -12.00 26.62
N GLY A 15 -1.90 -12.64 26.07
CA GLY A 15 -1.85 -12.96 24.63
C GLY A 15 -2.72 -14.14 24.21
N GLN A 16 -3.39 -14.81 25.14
CA GLN A 16 -4.25 -15.96 24.89
C GLN A 16 -5.45 -15.95 25.87
N PRO A 17 -6.55 -16.62 25.53
CA PRO A 17 -7.68 -16.75 26.45
C PRO A 17 -7.30 -17.54 27.71
N ASN A 18 -7.89 -17.16 28.84
CA ASN A 18 -7.78 -17.92 30.10
C ASN A 18 -8.42 -19.32 29.97
N ASP A 19 -9.50 -19.42 29.19
CA ASP A 19 -10.18 -20.68 28.85
C ASP A 19 -10.33 -20.79 27.33
N ALA A 20 -9.87 -21.91 26.76
CA ALA A 20 -9.93 -22.17 25.32
C ALA A 20 -11.37 -22.19 24.78
N THR A 21 -12.39 -22.46 25.62
CA THR A 21 -13.80 -22.41 25.21
C THR A 21 -14.23 -21.04 24.69
N ALA A 22 -13.53 -19.97 25.09
CA ALA A 22 -13.74 -18.62 24.57
C ALA A 22 -13.45 -18.48 23.06
N LEU A 23 -12.80 -19.47 22.44
CA LEU A 23 -12.55 -19.56 21.00
C LEU A 23 -13.40 -20.63 20.31
N ALA A 24 -14.48 -21.12 20.94
CA ALA A 24 -15.33 -22.13 20.33
C ALA A 24 -15.76 -21.76 18.89
N GLY A 25 -15.65 -22.71 17.98
CA GLY A 25 -16.00 -22.54 16.57
C GLY A 25 -14.85 -22.06 15.67
N VAL A 26 -13.77 -21.46 16.20
CA VAL A 26 -12.58 -21.20 15.38
C VAL A 26 -11.97 -22.53 14.93
N LYS A 27 -11.36 -22.54 13.74
CA LYS A 27 -10.74 -23.75 13.16
C LYS A 27 -9.24 -23.80 13.34
N TRP A 28 -8.60 -22.64 13.51
CA TRP A 28 -7.17 -22.52 13.69
C TRP A 28 -6.82 -21.54 14.80
N VAL A 29 -5.80 -21.89 15.57
CA VAL A 29 -5.07 -20.96 16.44
C VAL A 29 -3.64 -20.90 15.94
N ARG A 30 -3.12 -19.70 15.76
CA ARG A 30 -1.74 -19.48 15.29
C ARG A 30 -0.86 -18.92 16.40
N ALA A 31 0.32 -19.51 16.58
CA ALA A 31 1.28 -19.08 17.59
C ALA A 31 2.72 -19.36 17.16
N VAL A 32 3.67 -18.57 17.64
CA VAL A 32 5.10 -18.87 17.48
C VAL A 32 5.52 -19.97 18.45
N PHE A 33 6.27 -20.96 17.94
CA PHE A 33 6.88 -22.01 18.75
C PHE A 33 8.27 -21.56 19.22
N SER A 34 8.33 -20.76 20.28
CA SER A 34 9.58 -20.17 20.79
C SER A 34 10.26 -21.12 21.79
N VAL A 35 11.54 -21.43 21.54
CA VAL A 35 12.38 -22.28 22.40
C VAL A 35 13.61 -21.50 22.80
N ASP A 36 14.55 -21.30 21.87
CA ASP A 36 15.86 -20.73 22.16
C ASP A 36 15.78 -19.23 22.48
N ALA A 37 14.96 -18.45 21.75
CA ALA A 37 14.74 -17.04 22.08
C ALA A 37 14.04 -16.85 23.43
N ALA A 38 13.23 -17.83 23.84
CA ALA A 38 12.60 -17.87 25.17
C ALA A 38 13.53 -18.43 26.25
N ARG A 39 14.76 -18.86 25.89
CA ARG A 39 15.77 -19.44 26.80
C ARG A 39 15.25 -20.62 27.62
N VAL A 40 14.44 -21.48 27.00
CA VAL A 40 13.93 -22.71 27.61
C VAL A 40 14.47 -23.95 26.91
N SER A 41 14.47 -25.09 27.61
CA SER A 41 14.77 -26.38 26.97
C SER A 41 13.65 -26.79 26.01
N LEU A 42 13.95 -27.70 25.08
CA LEU A 42 12.94 -28.25 24.19
C LEU A 42 11.85 -29.02 24.96
N ASP A 43 12.21 -29.73 26.03
CA ASP A 43 11.26 -30.45 26.89
C ASP A 43 10.31 -29.50 27.63
N ASP A 44 10.80 -28.35 28.09
CA ASP A 44 9.98 -27.33 28.76
C ASP A 44 9.02 -26.66 27.77
N ALA A 45 9.51 -26.42 26.54
CA ALA A 45 8.67 -25.96 25.44
C ALA A 45 7.58 -26.99 25.12
N PHE A 46 7.91 -28.28 25.00
CA PHE A 46 6.92 -29.33 24.76
C PHE A 46 5.83 -29.36 25.83
N ARG A 47 6.17 -29.29 27.12
CA ARG A 47 5.16 -29.24 28.19
C ARG A 47 4.21 -28.06 28.04
N THR A 48 4.73 -26.88 27.69
CA THR A 48 3.93 -25.66 27.50
C THR A 48 2.99 -25.80 26.30
N TYR A 49 3.52 -26.25 25.16
CA TYR A 49 2.79 -26.29 23.90
C TYR A 49 1.89 -27.54 23.76
N ASP A 50 2.18 -28.65 24.45
CA ASP A 50 1.30 -29.82 24.53
C ASP A 50 -0.03 -29.49 25.22
N ASP A 51 0.02 -28.73 26.33
CA ASP A 51 -1.19 -28.23 26.99
C ASP A 51 -2.00 -27.34 26.05
N MET A 52 -1.33 -26.41 25.35
CA MET A 52 -1.97 -25.51 24.39
C MET A 52 -2.66 -26.28 23.25
N VAL A 53 -1.94 -27.21 22.61
CA VAL A 53 -2.47 -28.05 21.53
C VAL A 53 -3.66 -28.88 22.01
N THR A 54 -3.57 -29.48 23.19
CA THR A 54 -4.65 -30.27 23.78
C THR A 54 -5.90 -29.42 24.02
N ARG A 55 -5.75 -28.24 24.64
CA ARG A 55 -6.88 -27.36 24.96
C ARG A 55 -7.60 -26.87 23.70
N TYR A 56 -6.88 -26.52 22.63
CA TYR A 56 -7.52 -26.09 21.38
C TYR A 56 -8.10 -27.25 20.56
N ASN A 57 -7.45 -28.41 20.54
CA ASN A 57 -8.03 -29.60 19.90
C ASN A 57 -9.36 -30.01 20.57
N ASN A 58 -9.48 -29.87 21.89
CA ASN A 58 -10.71 -30.19 22.63
C ASN A 58 -11.91 -29.31 22.23
N ILE A 59 -11.70 -28.11 21.68
CA ILE A 59 -12.76 -27.26 21.13
C ILE A 59 -12.92 -27.40 19.60
N GLY A 60 -12.20 -28.34 18.99
CA GLY A 60 -12.20 -28.61 17.55
C GLY A 60 -11.33 -27.67 16.72
N ALA A 61 -10.46 -26.88 17.34
CA ALA A 61 -9.49 -26.03 16.66
C ALA A 61 -8.14 -26.73 16.51
N LYS A 62 -7.48 -26.57 15.37
CA LYS A 62 -6.10 -27.02 15.12
C LYS A 62 -5.11 -25.91 15.46
N VAL A 63 -3.82 -26.25 15.55
CA VAL A 63 -2.76 -25.27 15.83
C VAL A 63 -1.84 -25.12 14.62
N LEU A 64 -1.63 -23.88 14.17
CA LEU A 64 -0.58 -23.51 13.23
C LEU A 64 0.60 -22.96 14.03
N PHE A 65 1.70 -23.73 14.09
CA PHE A 65 2.93 -23.27 14.71
C PHE A 65 3.83 -22.59 13.69
N VAL A 66 4.29 -21.39 14.05
CA VAL A 66 5.35 -20.70 13.31
C VAL A 66 6.70 -21.20 13.81
N LEU A 67 7.49 -21.77 12.90
CA LEU A 67 8.87 -22.17 13.12
C LEU A 67 9.79 -21.12 12.49
N ASN A 68 10.48 -20.35 13.32
CA ASN A 68 11.35 -19.26 12.87
C ASN A 68 12.59 -19.14 13.77
N GLN A 69 13.28 -17.99 13.70
CA GLN A 69 14.46 -17.71 14.53
C GLN A 69 14.22 -17.87 16.04
N GLU A 70 12.98 -17.70 16.53
CA GLU A 70 12.66 -17.86 17.94
C GLU A 70 12.66 -19.33 18.39
N THR A 71 12.38 -20.24 17.46
CA THR A 71 12.48 -21.68 17.67
C THR A 71 13.93 -22.12 17.76
N PHE A 72 14.81 -21.52 16.94
CA PHE A 72 16.23 -21.87 16.87
C PHE A 72 17.12 -20.62 16.71
N TRP A 73 17.70 -20.16 17.81
CA TRP A 73 18.43 -18.88 17.92
C TRP A 73 19.92 -19.11 18.23
N GLY A 74 20.79 -18.15 17.89
CA GLY A 74 22.22 -18.15 18.28
C GLY A 74 23.16 -18.93 17.35
N HIS A 75 22.61 -19.59 16.33
CA HIS A 75 23.35 -20.27 15.26
C HIS A 75 23.09 -19.67 13.87
N GLY A 76 22.35 -18.54 13.85
CA GLY A 76 21.92 -17.88 12.63
C GLY A 76 23.03 -17.05 11.97
N PRO A 77 22.95 -16.88 10.64
CA PRO A 77 23.88 -16.06 9.86
C PRO A 77 23.86 -14.56 10.19
N TRP A 78 22.86 -14.09 10.93
CA TRP A 78 22.77 -12.71 11.42
C TRP A 78 23.63 -12.43 12.65
N ASP A 79 24.06 -13.46 13.38
CA ASP A 79 25.01 -13.33 14.48
C ASP A 79 26.42 -13.62 13.92
N HIS A 80 26.72 -14.86 13.52
CA HIS A 80 28.04 -15.30 12.99
C HIS A 80 28.00 -16.57 12.10
N GLY A 81 26.84 -16.90 11.51
CA GLY A 81 26.58 -18.20 10.86
C GLY A 81 26.59 -18.25 9.32
N ASP A 82 26.41 -19.46 8.80
CA ASP A 82 26.22 -19.79 7.38
C ASP A 82 24.80 -20.37 7.21
N TYR A 83 24.03 -19.87 6.24
CA TYR A 83 22.66 -20.33 5.99
C TYR A 83 22.57 -21.83 5.65
N GLU A 84 23.59 -22.45 5.05
CA GLU A 84 23.59 -23.90 4.79
C GLU A 84 23.67 -24.70 6.09
N ARG A 85 24.57 -24.30 6.99
CA ARG A 85 24.67 -24.86 8.33
C ARG A 85 23.39 -24.62 9.13
N TYR A 86 22.91 -23.39 9.17
CA TYR A 86 21.71 -23.02 9.91
C TYR A 86 20.50 -23.81 9.42
N ALA A 87 20.29 -23.90 8.11
CA ALA A 87 19.18 -24.65 7.53
C ALA A 87 19.19 -26.12 7.95
N ARG A 88 20.36 -26.77 7.99
CA ARG A 88 20.50 -28.16 8.43
C ARG A 88 20.18 -28.34 9.92
N GLU A 89 20.82 -27.55 10.79
CA GLU A 89 20.64 -27.66 12.25
C GLU A 89 19.22 -27.27 12.66
N PHE A 90 18.66 -26.23 12.01
CA PHE A 90 17.27 -25.85 12.23
C PHE A 90 16.30 -26.93 11.77
N ALA A 91 16.55 -27.57 10.62
CA ALA A 91 15.74 -28.69 10.15
C ALA A 91 15.78 -29.90 11.10
N GLU A 92 16.92 -30.21 11.71
CA GLU A 92 17.02 -31.25 12.74
C GLU A 92 16.12 -30.93 13.95
N ARG A 93 16.17 -29.69 14.45
CA ARG A 93 15.29 -29.22 15.54
C ARG A 93 13.81 -29.28 15.13
N CYS A 94 13.47 -28.80 13.93
CA CYS A 94 12.11 -28.84 13.41
C CYS A 94 11.60 -30.28 13.22
N GLY A 95 12.47 -31.21 12.81
CA GLY A 95 12.14 -32.63 12.68
C GLY A 95 11.80 -33.27 14.03
N GLN A 96 12.55 -32.94 15.10
CA GLN A 96 12.24 -33.36 16.47
C GLN A 96 10.87 -32.83 16.93
N ILE A 97 10.62 -31.54 16.71
CA ILE A 97 9.34 -30.89 17.05
C ILE A 97 8.19 -31.55 16.26
N ALA A 98 8.35 -31.73 14.95
CA ALA A 98 7.33 -32.35 14.10
C ALA A 98 7.03 -33.80 14.50
N ALA A 99 8.05 -34.58 14.88
CA ALA A 99 7.88 -35.94 15.37
C ALA A 99 7.05 -35.98 16.67
N HIS A 100 7.30 -35.03 17.59
CA HIS A 100 6.55 -34.91 18.85
C HIS A 100 5.06 -34.59 18.63
N TYR A 101 4.74 -33.79 17.62
CA TYR A 101 3.37 -33.36 17.31
C TYR A 101 2.68 -34.17 16.20
N LYS A 102 3.28 -35.26 15.73
CA LYS A 102 2.73 -36.11 14.67
C LYS A 102 1.29 -36.52 14.96
N GLY A 103 0.39 -36.20 14.03
CA GLY A 103 -1.03 -36.52 14.18
C GLY A 103 -1.79 -35.77 15.29
N LYS A 104 -1.18 -34.81 15.98
CA LYS A 104 -1.81 -34.03 17.07
C LYS A 104 -2.54 -32.76 16.58
N GLY A 105 -2.96 -32.72 15.32
CA GLY A 105 -3.70 -31.57 14.78
C GLY A 105 -2.87 -30.30 14.58
N VAL A 106 -1.58 -30.45 14.26
CA VAL A 106 -0.64 -29.34 14.07
C VAL A 106 -0.29 -29.14 12.59
N ALA A 107 -0.17 -27.88 12.18
CA ALA A 107 0.41 -27.43 10.92
C ALA A 107 1.65 -26.55 11.17
N TRP A 108 2.50 -26.41 10.17
CA TRP A 108 3.80 -25.76 10.28
C TRP A 108 3.93 -24.60 9.29
N GLU A 109 4.06 -23.38 9.80
CA GLU A 109 4.45 -22.22 9.00
C GLU A 109 5.95 -22.02 9.12
N ILE A 110 6.65 -22.16 7.99
CA ILE A 110 8.11 -22.04 7.96
C ILE A 110 8.45 -20.58 7.69
N TRP A 111 8.94 -19.96 8.76
CA TRP A 111 9.27 -18.55 8.94
C TRP A 111 8.09 -17.58 9.02
N ASN A 112 8.35 -16.40 9.59
CA ASN A 112 7.41 -15.29 9.67
C ASN A 112 8.03 -14.09 8.94
N GLU A 113 7.32 -13.46 8.00
CA GLU A 113 7.75 -12.18 7.39
C GLU A 113 9.22 -12.12 6.93
N GLY A 114 9.76 -13.25 6.45
CA GLY A 114 11.16 -13.33 6.02
C GLY A 114 11.48 -12.45 4.81
N ASP A 115 10.45 -12.02 4.08
CA ASP A 115 10.53 -11.10 2.96
C ASP A 115 10.55 -9.62 3.36
N LEU A 116 10.40 -9.31 4.65
CA LEU A 116 10.33 -7.95 5.18
C LEU A 116 11.52 -7.64 6.11
N LYS A 117 12.25 -6.56 5.81
CA LYS A 117 13.23 -5.98 6.75
C LYS A 117 12.48 -5.19 7.82
N GLY A 118 12.05 -5.88 8.88
CA GLY A 118 11.28 -5.31 9.99
C GLY A 118 11.75 -5.81 11.35
N GLY A 119 11.07 -5.35 12.41
CA GLY A 119 11.36 -5.78 13.79
C GLY A 119 10.57 -7.00 14.26
N ALA A 120 9.69 -7.56 13.43
CA ALA A 120 8.83 -8.68 13.81
C ALA A 120 9.53 -10.05 13.64
N SER A 121 10.40 -10.18 12.65
CA SER A 121 11.23 -11.36 12.43
C SER A 121 12.51 -10.97 11.69
N VAL A 122 13.48 -11.88 11.67
CA VAL A 122 14.71 -11.69 10.91
C VAL A 122 14.41 -11.84 9.42
N PHE A 123 14.84 -10.84 8.64
CA PHE A 123 14.79 -10.88 7.18
C PHE A 123 15.71 -11.98 6.63
N VAL A 124 15.22 -12.75 5.66
CA VAL A 124 15.96 -13.81 4.98
C VAL A 124 15.87 -13.59 3.48
N ALA A 125 17.02 -13.42 2.82
CA ALA A 125 17.06 -13.29 1.37
C ALA A 125 16.47 -14.54 0.67
N ALA A 126 15.91 -14.39 -0.52
CA ALA A 126 15.17 -15.47 -1.19
C ALA A 126 15.99 -16.77 -1.37
N ASP A 127 17.26 -16.67 -1.80
CA ASP A 127 18.12 -17.85 -2.00
C ASP A 127 18.47 -18.55 -0.67
N ASP A 128 18.59 -17.78 0.40
CA ASP A 128 18.86 -18.32 1.74
C ASP A 128 17.61 -18.94 2.35
N PHE A 129 16.46 -18.32 2.13
CA PHE A 129 15.19 -18.88 2.57
C PHE A 129 14.86 -20.17 1.82
N ALA A 130 15.25 -20.30 0.55
CA ALA A 130 15.14 -21.56 -0.18
C ALA A 130 15.89 -22.71 0.52
N LYS A 131 17.10 -22.47 1.05
CA LYS A 131 17.87 -23.48 1.80
C LYS A 131 17.12 -23.93 3.05
N VAL A 132 16.65 -22.96 3.84
CA VAL A 132 15.88 -23.21 5.07
C VAL A 132 14.59 -23.97 4.76
N LEU A 133 13.81 -23.47 3.81
CA LEU A 133 12.52 -24.04 3.43
C LEU A 133 12.67 -25.49 2.96
N LYS A 134 13.68 -25.76 2.11
CA LYS A 134 13.95 -27.12 1.60
C LYS A 134 14.32 -28.07 2.74
N ALA A 135 15.24 -27.67 3.61
CA ALA A 135 15.73 -28.52 4.69
C ALA A 135 14.61 -28.80 5.73
N VAL A 136 13.94 -27.75 6.20
CA VAL A 136 12.88 -27.87 7.22
C VAL A 136 11.69 -28.66 6.67
N SER A 137 11.24 -28.38 5.44
CA SER A 137 10.11 -29.12 4.86
C SER A 137 10.42 -30.61 4.70
N ALA A 138 11.65 -30.96 4.31
CA ALA A 138 12.07 -32.36 4.22
C ALA A 138 12.07 -33.06 5.59
N ALA A 139 12.59 -32.40 6.64
CA ALA A 139 12.60 -32.94 7.99
C ALA A 139 11.18 -33.11 8.57
N VAL A 140 10.31 -32.12 8.38
CA VAL A 140 8.90 -32.19 8.79
C VAL A 140 8.19 -33.34 8.07
N ARG A 141 8.35 -33.48 6.75
CA ARG A 141 7.74 -34.58 5.98
C ARG A 141 8.26 -35.96 6.39
N ALA A 142 9.54 -36.07 6.75
CA ALA A 142 10.11 -37.32 7.25
C ALA A 142 9.49 -37.75 8.58
N ALA A 143 9.20 -36.78 9.46
CA ALA A 143 8.55 -37.03 10.75
C ALA A 143 7.04 -37.30 10.59
N ASP A 144 6.34 -36.43 9.87
CA ASP A 144 4.90 -36.51 9.58
C ASP A 144 4.63 -36.14 8.12
N SER A 145 4.47 -37.17 7.27
CA SER A 145 4.21 -36.98 5.84
C SER A 145 2.86 -36.28 5.56
N LYS A 146 1.93 -36.24 6.53
CA LYS A 146 0.59 -35.68 6.37
C LYS A 146 0.42 -34.29 7.00
N ALA A 147 1.42 -33.79 7.74
CA ALA A 147 1.33 -32.47 8.36
C ALA A 147 1.23 -31.37 7.29
N PRO A 148 0.31 -30.39 7.42
CA PRO A 148 0.29 -29.24 6.52
C PRO A 148 1.53 -28.38 6.72
N ILE A 149 2.18 -27.99 5.62
CA ILE A 149 3.35 -27.10 5.61
C ILE A 149 3.01 -25.85 4.82
N ILE A 150 3.17 -24.69 5.45
CA ILE A 150 2.85 -23.37 4.92
C ILE A 150 4.17 -22.61 4.73
N PHE A 151 4.39 -22.08 3.53
CA PHE A 151 5.50 -21.17 3.25
C PHE A 151 5.21 -19.83 3.88
N GLY A 152 6.02 -19.44 4.87
CA GLY A 152 6.07 -18.08 5.41
C GLY A 152 4.74 -17.49 5.87
N GLY A 153 4.84 -16.24 6.32
CA GLY A 153 3.73 -15.30 6.42
C GLY A 153 4.21 -14.00 5.77
N LEU A 154 4.00 -13.86 4.46
CA LEU A 154 4.70 -12.85 3.67
C LEU A 154 4.08 -11.46 3.82
N ALA A 155 4.91 -10.44 4.09
CA ALA A 155 4.49 -9.07 4.42
C ALA A 155 5.28 -7.98 3.68
N GLY A 156 6.23 -8.37 2.83
CA GLY A 156 7.06 -7.44 2.07
C GLY A 156 6.29 -6.66 1.00
N SER A 157 6.88 -5.57 0.51
CA SER A 157 6.29 -4.77 -0.57
C SER A 157 6.40 -5.44 -1.96
N ASP A 158 7.29 -6.42 -2.12
CA ASP A 158 7.51 -7.18 -3.36
C ASP A 158 7.44 -8.71 -3.16
N THR A 159 6.40 -9.16 -2.45
CA THR A 159 6.18 -10.57 -2.12
C THR A 159 6.15 -11.49 -3.35
N ILE A 160 5.61 -11.03 -4.48
CA ILE A 160 5.52 -11.84 -5.71
C ILE A 160 6.91 -12.17 -6.24
N ASN A 161 7.82 -11.20 -6.33
CA ASN A 161 9.16 -11.46 -6.84
C ASN A 161 10.01 -12.25 -5.84
N TYR A 162 9.82 -12.01 -4.53
CA TYR A 162 10.44 -12.82 -3.49
C TYR A 162 10.05 -14.30 -3.66
N LEU A 163 8.75 -14.61 -3.72
CA LEU A 163 8.26 -15.98 -3.87
C LEU A 163 8.69 -16.62 -5.20
N LYS A 164 8.72 -15.86 -6.31
CA LYS A 164 9.26 -16.34 -7.59
C LYS A 164 10.74 -16.71 -7.47
N SER A 165 11.52 -15.92 -6.77
CA SER A 165 12.97 -16.14 -6.58
C SER A 165 13.22 -17.39 -5.73
N VAL A 166 12.50 -17.55 -4.62
CA VAL A 166 12.57 -18.76 -3.79
C VAL A 166 12.16 -20.00 -4.60
N ARG A 167 11.04 -19.93 -5.33
CA ARG A 167 10.57 -21.03 -6.19
C ARG A 167 11.60 -21.38 -7.25
N LYS A 168 12.27 -20.40 -7.86
CA LYS A 168 13.33 -20.61 -8.85
C LYS A 168 14.54 -21.32 -8.23
N ALA A 169 14.99 -20.89 -7.06
CA ALA A 169 16.08 -21.54 -6.31
C ALA A 169 15.75 -22.99 -5.93
N LEU A 170 14.47 -23.34 -5.87
CA LEU A 170 13.95 -24.69 -5.59
C LEU A 170 13.53 -25.46 -6.85
N ASN A 171 14.17 -25.20 -7.99
CA ASN A 171 13.89 -25.89 -9.25
C ASN A 171 12.42 -25.79 -9.69
N ASN A 172 11.84 -24.60 -9.53
CA ASN A 172 10.47 -24.24 -9.89
C ASN A 172 9.35 -24.97 -9.12
N LYS A 173 9.66 -25.60 -7.97
CA LYS A 173 8.68 -26.27 -7.12
C LYS A 173 8.85 -25.87 -5.66
N LEU A 174 7.75 -25.49 -5.00
CA LEU A 174 7.75 -25.21 -3.56
C LEU A 174 7.48 -26.52 -2.80
N PRO A 175 8.27 -26.88 -1.76
CA PRO A 175 8.10 -28.10 -0.98
C PRO A 175 7.08 -27.93 0.16
N VAL A 176 5.97 -27.26 -0.11
CA VAL A 176 4.93 -26.86 0.86
C VAL A 176 3.54 -27.12 0.27
N ASP A 177 2.50 -27.12 1.11
CA ASP A 177 1.11 -27.29 0.68
C ASP A 177 0.43 -25.95 0.36
N ALA A 178 0.83 -24.88 1.06
CA ALA A 178 0.26 -23.54 0.87
C ALA A 178 1.29 -22.44 1.12
N VAL A 179 0.93 -21.20 0.78
CA VAL A 179 1.74 -19.99 1.04
C VAL A 179 0.98 -19.04 1.96
N GLY A 180 1.59 -18.65 3.08
CA GLY A 180 1.05 -17.66 4.01
C GLY A 180 1.33 -16.23 3.55
N ILE A 181 0.36 -15.33 3.74
CA ILE A 181 0.44 -13.91 3.41
C ILE A 181 -0.19 -13.03 4.50
N HIS A 182 0.36 -11.84 4.69
CA HIS A 182 -0.05 -10.83 5.66
C HIS A 182 -0.46 -9.51 4.96
N PRO A 183 -1.64 -9.43 4.32
CA PRO A 183 -2.03 -8.29 3.49
C PRO A 183 -2.54 -7.09 4.31
N TYR A 184 -1.79 -6.67 5.33
CA TYR A 184 -2.10 -5.52 6.17
C TYR A 184 -2.21 -4.22 5.38
N GLY A 185 -2.98 -3.27 5.91
CA GLY A 185 -3.17 -1.95 5.30
C GLY A 185 -3.99 -1.97 4.00
N GLN A 186 -4.57 -3.12 3.63
CA GLN A 186 -5.49 -3.23 2.50
C GLN A 186 -6.93 -3.46 2.98
N TRP A 187 -7.93 -2.86 2.31
CA TRP A 187 -9.35 -2.95 2.70
C TRP A 187 -10.26 -3.65 1.66
N PRO A 188 -11.30 -4.37 2.09
CA PRO A 188 -12.26 -5.04 1.21
C PRO A 188 -13.19 -4.05 0.48
N PRO A 189 -13.82 -4.47 -0.64
CA PRO A 189 -14.62 -3.59 -1.50
C PRO A 189 -15.94 -3.11 -0.89
N ASN A 190 -16.38 -3.63 0.27
CA ASN A 190 -17.57 -3.13 0.97
C ASN A 190 -17.36 -1.72 1.58
N PHE A 191 -16.14 -1.19 1.54
CA PHE A 191 -15.89 0.22 1.82
C PHE A 191 -16.02 1.07 0.57
N SER A 192 -16.78 2.16 0.67
CA SER A 192 -17.01 3.12 -0.42
C SER A 192 -15.79 3.99 -0.77
N GLY A 193 -14.67 3.77 -0.10
CA GLY A 193 -13.44 4.56 -0.15
C GLY A 193 -12.47 4.10 0.95
N LYS A 194 -11.28 4.70 1.00
CA LYS A 194 -10.28 4.41 2.04
C LYS A 194 -10.90 4.58 3.44
N PRO A 195 -10.75 3.61 4.37
CA PRO A 195 -11.26 3.78 5.73
C PRO A 195 -10.64 4.99 6.42
N ALA A 196 -11.44 5.69 7.24
CA ALA A 196 -11.09 7.00 7.81
C ALA A 196 -10.00 6.95 8.89
N TRP A 197 -9.74 5.78 9.46
CA TRP A 197 -8.80 5.58 10.54
C TRP A 197 -7.96 4.34 10.30
N GLY A 198 -6.64 4.44 10.51
CA GLY A 198 -5.68 3.38 10.25
C GLY A 198 -4.80 3.63 9.01
N GLY A 199 -3.64 3.00 8.98
CA GLY A 199 -2.59 3.15 7.94
C GLY A 199 -2.89 2.55 6.56
N TRP A 200 -4.11 2.69 6.03
CA TRP A 200 -4.55 2.03 4.80
C TRP A 200 -3.94 2.59 3.52
N PHE A 201 -3.58 1.71 2.56
CA PHE A 201 -2.95 2.11 1.30
C PHE A 201 -3.53 1.48 0.03
N GLY A 202 -4.37 0.44 0.10
CA GLY A 202 -4.97 -0.14 -1.10
C GLY A 202 -6.19 -1.03 -0.89
N LEU A 203 -6.83 -1.41 -1.99
CA LEU A 203 -7.88 -2.44 -1.97
C LEU A 203 -7.25 -3.82 -1.80
N LEU A 204 -7.88 -4.67 -1.00
CA LEU A 204 -7.45 -6.04 -0.74
C LEU A 204 -7.61 -6.94 -1.98
N SER A 205 -8.71 -6.78 -2.72
CA SER A 205 -9.05 -7.67 -3.84
C SER A 205 -7.98 -7.71 -4.95
N PRO A 206 -7.46 -6.56 -5.46
CA PRO A 206 -6.41 -6.60 -6.47
C PRO A 206 -5.10 -7.26 -5.99
N GLY A 207 -4.71 -7.03 -4.74
CA GLY A 207 -3.51 -7.64 -4.15
C GLY A 207 -3.60 -9.17 -4.13
N LEU A 208 -4.72 -9.70 -3.62
CA LEU A 208 -4.98 -11.14 -3.58
C LEU A 208 -5.05 -11.74 -5.00
N GLN A 209 -5.74 -11.08 -5.93
CA GLN A 209 -5.86 -11.56 -7.30
C GLN A 209 -4.51 -11.61 -8.01
N ASN A 210 -3.66 -10.58 -7.85
CA ASN A 210 -2.34 -10.55 -8.46
C ASN A 210 -1.46 -11.69 -7.95
N MET A 211 -1.56 -12.00 -6.65
CA MET A 211 -0.84 -13.14 -6.05
C MET A 211 -1.32 -14.47 -6.65
N ILE A 212 -2.63 -14.71 -6.68
CA ILE A 212 -3.22 -15.95 -7.22
C ILE A 212 -2.85 -16.13 -8.70
N ASN A 213 -2.94 -15.06 -9.50
CA ASN A 213 -2.60 -15.10 -10.92
C ASN A 213 -1.10 -15.40 -11.17
N ALA A 214 -0.22 -14.94 -10.29
CA ALA A 214 1.22 -15.20 -10.41
C ALA A 214 1.60 -16.65 -10.08
N PHE A 215 0.74 -17.38 -9.34
CA PHE A 215 0.99 -18.73 -8.86
C PHE A 215 -0.26 -19.62 -9.02
N PRO A 216 -0.67 -19.93 -10.27
CA PRO A 216 -1.84 -20.76 -10.52
C PRO A 216 -1.68 -22.14 -9.87
N GLY A 217 -2.74 -22.61 -9.22
CA GLY A 217 -2.76 -23.91 -8.53
C GLY A 217 -2.11 -23.94 -7.15
N VAL A 218 -1.54 -22.82 -6.67
CA VAL A 218 -1.05 -22.70 -5.29
C VAL A 218 -2.18 -22.25 -4.38
N GLU A 219 -2.33 -22.94 -3.25
CA GLU A 219 -3.21 -22.51 -2.16
C GLU A 219 -2.51 -21.44 -1.30
N PHE A 220 -3.27 -20.43 -0.89
CA PHE A 220 -2.81 -19.34 -0.04
C PHE A 220 -3.55 -19.33 1.29
N TRP A 221 -2.86 -19.02 2.36
CA TRP A 221 -3.43 -18.79 3.68
C TRP A 221 -3.22 -17.34 4.06
N ILE A 222 -4.26 -16.66 4.54
CA ILE A 222 -4.05 -15.38 5.21
C ILE A 222 -3.71 -15.73 6.67
N THR A 223 -2.43 -15.80 6.99
CA THR A 223 -1.94 -16.22 8.32
C THR A 223 -1.93 -15.07 9.34
N GLU A 224 -1.96 -13.83 8.86
CA GLU A 224 -2.30 -12.64 9.65
C GLU A 224 -3.10 -11.63 8.82
N ILE A 225 -4.19 -11.11 9.39
CA ILE A 225 -4.89 -9.92 8.90
C ILE A 225 -5.66 -9.29 10.05
N GLY A 226 -5.70 -7.97 10.11
CA GLY A 226 -6.39 -7.26 11.18
C GLY A 226 -6.08 -5.78 11.18
N VAL A 227 -6.38 -5.13 12.29
CA VAL A 227 -6.11 -3.70 12.50
C VAL A 227 -5.20 -3.59 13.73
N SER A 228 -3.96 -3.14 13.52
CA SER A 228 -2.98 -2.94 14.59
C SER A 228 -2.48 -1.51 14.55
N GLU A 229 -2.36 -0.89 15.72
CA GLU A 229 -1.94 0.50 15.87
C GLU A 229 -1.06 0.67 17.12
N HIS A 230 -0.38 1.82 17.19
CA HIS A 230 0.44 2.18 18.36
C HIS A 230 -0.37 2.33 19.65
N ILE A 231 -1.69 2.55 19.53
CA ILE A 231 -2.64 2.64 20.63
C ILE A 231 -3.81 1.66 20.41
N PRO A 232 -4.48 1.18 21.48
CA PRO A 232 -5.78 0.53 21.35
C PRO A 232 -6.72 1.38 20.53
N TYR A 233 -7.36 0.78 19.52
CA TYR A 233 -8.39 1.48 18.76
C TYR A 233 -9.49 1.94 19.71
N PRO A 234 -9.87 3.23 19.67
CA PRO A 234 -10.91 3.74 20.54
C PRO A 234 -12.28 3.23 20.06
N LYS A 235 -13.28 3.20 20.96
CA LYS A 235 -14.58 2.54 20.70
C LYS A 235 -15.29 3.08 19.46
N GLU A 236 -15.08 4.34 19.13
CA GLU A 236 -15.64 5.01 17.95
C GLU A 236 -15.15 4.38 16.63
N GLN A 237 -14.01 3.66 16.65
CA GLN A 237 -13.47 2.96 15.48
C GLN A 237 -13.95 1.51 15.39
N TYR A 238 -14.66 0.98 16.39
CA TYR A 238 -15.14 -0.41 16.38
C TYR A 238 -16.02 -0.71 15.16
N PRO A 239 -16.97 0.16 14.74
CA PRO A 239 -17.76 -0.09 13.54
C PRO A 239 -16.91 -0.27 12.26
N MET A 240 -15.78 0.43 12.16
CA MET A 240 -14.85 0.30 11.03
C MET A 240 -14.14 -1.06 11.05
N VAL A 241 -13.64 -1.49 12.21
CA VAL A 241 -12.99 -2.80 12.38
C VAL A 241 -13.97 -3.94 12.12
N ILE A 242 -15.21 -3.82 12.59
CA ILE A 242 -16.29 -4.79 12.33
C ILE A 242 -16.57 -4.88 10.83
N LYS A 243 -16.77 -3.73 10.16
CA LYS A 243 -16.98 -3.67 8.71
C LYS A 243 -15.81 -4.25 7.92
N TYR A 244 -14.58 -4.06 8.40
CA TYR A 244 -13.37 -4.64 7.82
C TYR A 244 -13.40 -6.16 7.89
N MET A 245 -13.65 -6.71 9.07
CA MET A 245 -13.72 -8.15 9.31
C MET A 245 -14.82 -8.84 8.49
N GLU A 246 -16.03 -8.26 8.46
CA GLU A 246 -17.17 -8.76 7.67
C GLU A 246 -16.88 -8.70 6.16
N GLY A 247 -16.25 -7.61 5.70
CA GLY A 247 -15.89 -7.44 4.30
C GLY A 247 -14.81 -8.43 3.82
N ILE A 248 -13.86 -8.81 4.68
CA ILE A 248 -12.89 -9.87 4.38
C ILE A 248 -13.61 -11.20 4.21
N GLN A 249 -14.48 -11.56 5.16
CA GLN A 249 -15.24 -12.80 5.07
C GLN A 249 -16.06 -12.86 3.78
N GLU A 250 -16.78 -11.79 3.46
CA GLU A 250 -17.58 -11.72 2.23
C GLU A 250 -16.71 -11.88 0.97
N LEU A 251 -15.61 -11.12 0.89
CA LEU A 251 -14.70 -11.16 -0.25
C LEU A 251 -14.10 -12.55 -0.46
N ILE A 252 -13.56 -13.14 0.61
CA ILE A 252 -12.93 -14.47 0.52
C ILE A 252 -14.00 -15.53 0.23
N ALA A 253 -15.11 -15.56 0.97
CA ALA A 253 -16.14 -16.59 0.80
C ALA A 253 -16.77 -16.59 -0.60
N LYS A 254 -16.98 -15.41 -1.21
CA LYS A 254 -17.59 -15.30 -2.54
C LYS A 254 -16.58 -15.48 -3.66
N ARG A 255 -15.40 -14.85 -3.57
CA ARG A 255 -14.47 -14.73 -4.71
C ARG A 255 -13.24 -15.62 -4.61
N PHE A 256 -12.65 -15.76 -3.42
CA PHE A 256 -11.33 -16.37 -3.27
C PHE A 256 -11.30 -17.69 -2.54
N ARG A 257 -12.42 -18.22 -2.03
CA ARG A 257 -12.46 -19.38 -1.12
C ARG A 257 -11.79 -20.66 -1.62
N LYS A 258 -11.67 -20.84 -2.94
CA LYS A 258 -10.95 -21.98 -3.54
C LYS A 258 -9.43 -21.82 -3.43
N ALA A 259 -8.93 -20.60 -3.59
CA ALA A 259 -7.51 -20.29 -3.53
C ALA A 259 -7.06 -19.87 -2.12
N ILE A 260 -7.98 -19.35 -1.30
CA ILE A 260 -7.74 -18.87 0.06
C ILE A 260 -8.78 -19.50 1.00
N PRO A 261 -8.59 -20.76 1.42
CA PRO A 261 -9.53 -21.43 2.31
C PRO A 261 -9.36 -21.04 3.79
N ASN A 262 -8.24 -20.41 4.18
CA ASN A 262 -7.94 -20.09 5.58
C ASN A 262 -7.65 -18.59 5.78
N VAL A 263 -8.28 -18.02 6.81
CA VAL A 263 -8.08 -16.62 7.25
C VAL A 263 -7.88 -16.58 8.75
N ILE A 264 -6.76 -16.05 9.22
CA ILE A 264 -6.40 -15.99 10.63
C ILE A 264 -6.33 -14.53 11.07
N TRP A 265 -7.26 -14.13 11.94
CA TRP A 265 -7.35 -12.77 12.45
C TRP A 265 -6.21 -12.46 13.41
N PHE A 266 -5.66 -11.25 13.30
CA PHE A 266 -4.73 -10.70 14.27
C PHE A 266 -5.43 -9.55 15.02
N ALA A 267 -5.74 -9.70 16.32
CA ALA A 267 -5.39 -10.83 17.20
C ALA A 267 -6.40 -11.05 18.35
N TRP A 268 -6.11 -12.02 19.22
CA TRP A 268 -6.88 -12.25 20.44
C TRP A 268 -6.93 -11.02 21.34
N SER A 269 -5.77 -10.50 21.79
CA SER A 269 -5.70 -9.44 22.81
C SER A 269 -4.91 -8.20 22.35
N ASP A 270 -5.23 -7.05 22.94
CA ASP A 270 -4.46 -5.81 22.81
C ASP A 270 -3.01 -5.94 23.28
N GLY A 271 -2.68 -6.98 24.05
CA GLY A 271 -1.28 -7.33 24.38
C GLY A 271 -0.46 -7.71 23.14
N MET A 272 -1.14 -7.95 22.02
CA MET A 272 -0.57 -8.22 20.71
C MET A 272 -0.73 -6.98 19.82
N ARG A 273 0.10 -5.97 20.05
CA ARG A 273 0.13 -4.72 19.27
C ARG A 273 -1.22 -3.99 19.17
N ASN A 274 -1.97 -3.97 20.29
CA ASN A 274 -3.25 -3.29 20.42
C ASN A 274 -4.31 -3.72 19.38
N ALA A 275 -4.21 -4.96 18.89
CA ALA A 275 -5.02 -5.50 17.80
C ALA A 275 -6.15 -6.44 18.28
N GLY A 276 -6.45 -6.43 19.58
CA GLY A 276 -7.23 -7.47 20.22
C GLY A 276 -8.73 -7.34 20.05
N ILE A 277 -9.40 -8.48 19.89
CA ILE A 277 -10.84 -8.60 20.17
C ILE A 277 -11.14 -8.55 21.68
N VAL A 278 -10.12 -8.73 22.52
CA VAL A 278 -10.13 -8.46 23.96
C VAL A 278 -9.05 -7.42 24.33
N ASP A 279 -9.19 -6.77 25.48
CA ASP A 279 -8.20 -5.82 25.99
C ASP A 279 -6.98 -6.52 26.65
N ASN A 280 -6.10 -5.72 27.25
CA ASN A 280 -4.90 -6.21 27.97
C ASN A 280 -5.22 -7.01 29.25
N ASN A 281 -6.46 -6.99 29.73
CA ASN A 281 -6.94 -7.72 30.90
C ASN A 281 -7.80 -8.94 30.51
N ASN A 282 -7.73 -9.37 29.25
CA ASN A 282 -8.56 -10.44 28.68
C ASN A 282 -10.07 -10.14 28.74
N GLN A 283 -10.47 -8.86 28.84
CA GLN A 283 -11.89 -8.48 28.82
C GLN A 283 -12.38 -8.25 27.39
N PRO A 284 -13.54 -8.82 27.00
CA PRO A 284 -14.09 -8.62 25.66
C PRO A 284 -14.28 -7.16 25.27
N LYS A 285 -13.78 -6.77 24.10
CA LYS A 285 -14.15 -5.52 23.43
C LYS A 285 -15.47 -5.77 22.72
N GLN A 286 -16.54 -5.73 23.51
CA GLN A 286 -17.84 -6.38 23.26
C GLN A 286 -18.29 -6.43 21.79
N ASP A 287 -18.37 -5.29 21.10
CA ASP A 287 -18.91 -5.25 19.74
C ASP A 287 -18.01 -5.95 18.71
N ILE A 288 -16.69 -5.79 18.84
CA ILE A 288 -15.70 -6.44 17.98
C ILE A 288 -15.60 -7.93 18.31
N TYR A 289 -15.60 -8.27 19.60
CA TYR A 289 -15.62 -9.65 20.05
C TYR A 289 -16.82 -10.40 19.48
N GLN A 290 -18.03 -9.84 19.61
CA GLN A 290 -19.23 -10.44 19.04
C GLN A 290 -19.19 -10.51 17.50
N ALA A 291 -18.68 -9.48 16.83
CA ALA A 291 -18.54 -9.48 15.38
C ALA A 291 -17.63 -10.61 14.88
N PHE A 292 -16.51 -10.83 15.57
CA PHE A 292 -15.60 -11.95 15.27
C PHE A 292 -16.31 -13.29 15.30
N PHE A 293 -17.06 -13.58 16.36
CA PHE A 293 -17.77 -14.86 16.44
C PHE A 293 -18.95 -14.97 15.48
N ARG A 294 -19.61 -13.86 15.11
CA ARG A 294 -20.59 -13.87 14.01
C ARG A 294 -19.94 -14.25 12.69
N VAL A 295 -18.76 -13.70 12.39
CA VAL A 295 -17.99 -14.03 11.18
C VAL A 295 -17.55 -15.50 11.19
N VAL A 296 -17.01 -15.99 12.31
CA VAL A 296 -16.63 -17.40 12.48
C VAL A 296 -17.82 -18.33 12.29
N GLN A 297 -18.98 -18.00 12.88
CA GLN A 297 -20.20 -18.78 12.72
C GLN A 297 -20.67 -18.82 11.25
N ALA A 298 -20.70 -17.66 10.59
CA ALA A 298 -21.06 -17.56 9.17
C ALA A 298 -20.08 -18.32 8.25
N ALA A 299 -18.80 -18.38 8.61
CA ALA A 299 -17.80 -19.14 7.86
C ALA A 299 -17.95 -20.66 8.03
N ASN A 300 -18.44 -21.10 9.19
CA ASN A 300 -18.71 -22.50 9.51
C ASN A 300 -20.03 -23.03 8.93
N THR A 301 -20.97 -22.16 8.55
CA THR A 301 -22.15 -22.58 7.81
C THR A 301 -21.80 -22.89 6.36
N GLU A 302 -22.31 -24.00 5.85
CA GLU A 302 -22.10 -24.40 4.46
C GLU A 302 -22.65 -23.32 3.52
N VAL A 303 -21.77 -22.64 2.80
CA VAL A 303 -22.17 -21.68 1.77
C VAL A 303 -22.79 -22.48 0.63
N PRO A 304 -23.99 -22.14 0.12
CA PRO A 304 -24.61 -22.79 -1.03
C PRO A 304 -23.63 -22.96 -2.21
N PRO A 305 -23.92 -23.88 -3.15
CA PRO A 305 -23.09 -24.09 -4.32
C PRO A 305 -22.72 -22.77 -4.96
N LEU A 306 -21.46 -22.67 -5.35
CA LEU A 306 -20.78 -21.46 -5.83
C LEU A 306 -21.36 -20.90 -7.14
N ARG A 307 -22.44 -21.49 -7.65
CA ARG A 307 -22.97 -21.26 -8.98
C ARG A 307 -24.45 -21.54 -9.02
N ASP A 308 -25.21 -20.52 -9.37
CA ASP A 308 -26.48 -20.72 -10.05
C ASP A 308 -26.18 -21.46 -11.37
N PRO A 309 -26.80 -22.64 -11.64
CA PRO A 309 -26.60 -23.40 -12.88
C PRO A 309 -26.83 -22.57 -14.14
N ARG A 310 -27.61 -21.49 -14.04
CA ARG A 310 -27.81 -20.48 -15.08
C ARG A 310 -26.49 -19.95 -15.63
N PHE A 311 -25.50 -19.70 -14.77
CA PHE A 311 -24.19 -19.16 -15.15
C PHE A 311 -23.23 -20.28 -15.55
N SER A 312 -23.33 -20.73 -16.80
CA SER A 312 -22.64 -21.93 -17.29
C SER A 312 -21.54 -21.66 -18.32
N LYS A 313 -21.61 -20.55 -19.07
CA LYS A 313 -20.64 -20.25 -20.14
C LYS A 313 -19.45 -19.47 -19.59
N ALA A 314 -18.24 -19.97 -19.79
CA ALA A 314 -17.02 -19.35 -19.27
C ALA A 314 -16.51 -18.21 -20.17
N PHE A 315 -16.12 -17.09 -19.56
CA PHE A 315 -15.45 -15.96 -20.20
C PHE A 315 -14.23 -15.56 -19.39
N LYS A 316 -13.12 -15.27 -20.07
CA LYS A 316 -11.91 -14.70 -19.47
C LYS A 316 -11.84 -13.21 -19.77
N VAL A 317 -11.64 -12.40 -18.75
CA VAL A 317 -11.44 -10.96 -18.88
C VAL A 317 -10.06 -10.71 -19.50
N VAL A 318 -10.05 -10.07 -20.67
CA VAL A 318 -8.84 -9.70 -21.41
C VAL A 318 -8.56 -8.20 -21.37
N TYR A 319 -9.49 -7.42 -20.79
CA TYR A 319 -9.28 -6.00 -20.54
C TYR A 319 -8.19 -5.78 -19.49
N ARG A 320 -7.14 -5.04 -19.85
CA ARG A 320 -5.97 -4.80 -18.97
C ARG A 320 -6.22 -3.77 -17.86
N LYS A 321 -7.36 -3.08 -17.88
CA LYS A 321 -7.83 -2.21 -16.77
C LYS A 321 -8.96 -2.91 -16.01
N SER A 322 -9.49 -2.27 -14.97
CA SER A 322 -10.67 -2.77 -14.24
C SER A 322 -11.94 -2.70 -15.11
N LEU A 323 -12.54 -3.85 -15.38
CA LEU A 323 -13.81 -3.97 -16.10
C LEU A 323 -14.97 -3.78 -15.12
N ARG A 324 -15.80 -2.75 -15.33
CA ARG A 324 -16.87 -2.40 -14.38
C ARG A 324 -18.05 -3.37 -14.46
N VAL A 325 -18.62 -3.72 -13.30
CA VAL A 325 -19.84 -4.52 -13.20
C VAL A 325 -21.05 -3.61 -12.96
N ARG A 326 -22.20 -4.00 -13.51
CA ARG A 326 -23.42 -3.18 -13.55
C ARG A 326 -24.66 -3.98 -13.16
N LYS A 327 -25.71 -3.30 -12.74
CA LYS A 327 -27.02 -3.89 -12.43
C LYS A 327 -27.79 -4.26 -13.70
N GLU A 328 -27.48 -3.58 -14.80
CA GLU A 328 -28.18 -3.68 -16.09
C GLU A 328 -27.15 -3.56 -17.24
N PRO A 329 -27.45 -4.08 -18.45
CA PRO A 329 -26.54 -4.08 -19.60
C PRO A 329 -26.46 -2.71 -20.30
N ARG A 330 -26.09 -1.63 -19.59
CA ARG A 330 -25.97 -0.28 -20.17
C ARG A 330 -24.82 0.50 -19.55
N ALA A 331 -24.14 1.33 -20.33
CA ALA A 331 -22.95 2.06 -19.90
C ALA A 331 -23.22 3.33 -19.06
N GLU A 332 -24.33 3.41 -18.32
CA GLU A 332 -24.72 4.60 -17.55
C GLU A 332 -24.22 4.56 -16.10
N ASN A 333 -23.84 5.69 -15.50
CA ASN A 333 -23.35 5.72 -14.12
C ASN A 333 -24.38 5.22 -13.08
N SER A 334 -25.67 5.36 -13.37
CA SER A 334 -26.80 4.88 -12.55
C SER A 334 -26.81 3.36 -12.36
N THR A 335 -26.36 2.62 -13.37
CA THR A 335 -26.33 1.14 -13.37
C THR A 335 -25.08 0.58 -12.70
N LEU A 336 -24.09 1.41 -12.38
CA LEU A 336 -22.82 0.95 -11.85
C LEU A 336 -23.03 0.28 -10.49
N ILE A 337 -22.52 -0.95 -10.34
CA ILE A 337 -22.36 -1.53 -9.00
C ILE A 337 -21.08 -0.93 -8.45
N LYS A 338 -21.24 -0.02 -7.50
CA LYS A 338 -20.13 0.72 -6.91
C LYS A 338 -19.10 -0.26 -6.33
N ASP A 339 -17.82 0.03 -6.57
CA ASP A 339 -16.68 -0.72 -6.04
C ASP A 339 -16.57 -2.18 -6.49
N LEU A 340 -17.37 -2.59 -7.49
CA LEU A 340 -17.31 -3.91 -8.11
C LEU A 340 -16.73 -3.83 -9.52
N PHE A 341 -15.69 -4.63 -9.76
CA PHE A 341 -15.03 -4.74 -11.05
C PHE A 341 -14.38 -6.11 -11.23
N LEU A 342 -14.37 -6.57 -12.47
CA LEU A 342 -13.59 -7.71 -12.92
C LEU A 342 -12.19 -7.25 -13.32
N THR A 343 -11.23 -8.16 -13.22
CA THR A 343 -9.81 -7.88 -13.42
C THR A 343 -9.23 -8.72 -14.54
N PHE A 344 -8.14 -8.23 -15.16
CA PHE A 344 -7.45 -8.97 -16.22
C PHE A 344 -7.11 -10.41 -15.80
N GLY A 345 -7.48 -11.38 -16.65
CA GLY A 345 -7.27 -12.80 -16.42
C GLY A 345 -8.36 -13.50 -15.61
N GLU A 346 -9.28 -12.75 -14.99
CA GLU A 346 -10.40 -13.29 -14.23
C GLU A 346 -11.32 -14.11 -15.15
N VAL A 347 -11.72 -15.30 -14.68
CA VAL A 347 -12.70 -16.14 -15.39
C VAL A 347 -14.05 -15.96 -14.71
N VAL A 348 -15.00 -15.40 -15.44
CA VAL A 348 -16.40 -15.28 -15.03
C VAL A 348 -17.26 -16.27 -15.80
N TYR A 349 -18.37 -16.67 -15.18
CA TYR A 349 -19.35 -17.52 -15.84
C TYR A 349 -20.60 -16.71 -16.06
N VAL A 350 -21.02 -16.64 -17.31
CA VAL A 350 -22.14 -15.83 -17.74
C VAL A 350 -23.34 -16.73 -18.04
N ASP A 351 -24.53 -16.14 -18.00
CA ASP A 351 -25.75 -16.78 -18.47
C ASP A 351 -25.68 -16.83 -20.01
N PRO A 352 -25.65 -18.02 -20.63
CA PRO A 352 -25.60 -18.17 -22.07
C PRO A 352 -26.72 -17.41 -22.81
N ASN A 353 -27.85 -17.18 -22.15
CA ASN A 353 -29.03 -16.53 -22.72
C ASN A 353 -29.07 -15.00 -22.47
N SER A 354 -28.08 -14.45 -21.77
CA SER A 354 -28.10 -13.03 -21.38
C SER A 354 -27.50 -12.07 -22.41
N ARG A 355 -26.89 -12.55 -23.51
CA ARG A 355 -26.18 -11.71 -24.48
C ARG A 355 -27.06 -10.55 -24.95
N THR A 356 -26.68 -9.33 -24.59
CA THR A 356 -27.47 -8.12 -24.87
C THR A 356 -26.61 -7.05 -25.53
N ALA A 357 -27.00 -6.58 -26.72
CA ALA A 357 -26.37 -5.42 -27.36
C ALA A 357 -27.03 -4.14 -26.86
N SER A 358 -26.25 -3.19 -26.34
CA SER A 358 -26.78 -1.96 -25.77
C SER A 358 -25.70 -0.87 -25.64
N GLY A 359 -25.99 0.30 -26.20
CA GLY A 359 -24.99 1.32 -26.46
C GLY A 359 -23.89 0.79 -27.38
N ASP A 360 -22.63 1.13 -27.09
CA ASP A 360 -21.48 0.70 -27.89
C ASP A 360 -20.98 -0.72 -27.56
N TYR A 361 -21.66 -1.48 -26.70
CA TYR A 361 -21.14 -2.73 -26.14
C TYR A 361 -22.12 -3.91 -26.24
N ILE A 362 -21.54 -5.11 -26.27
CA ILE A 362 -22.23 -6.38 -26.02
C ILE A 362 -22.00 -6.75 -24.55
N TRP A 363 -23.09 -7.03 -23.84
CA TRP A 363 -23.13 -7.30 -22.40
C TRP A 363 -23.51 -8.74 -22.12
N TRP A 364 -22.99 -9.25 -21.00
CA TRP A 364 -23.33 -10.57 -20.46
C TRP A 364 -23.60 -10.47 -18.97
N GLU A 365 -24.63 -11.18 -18.51
CA GLU A 365 -24.98 -11.31 -17.10
C GLU A 365 -24.19 -12.47 -16.48
N HIS A 366 -23.64 -12.24 -15.30
CA HIS A 366 -22.95 -13.21 -14.46
C HIS A 366 -23.45 -13.05 -13.01
N ASP A 367 -22.98 -13.91 -12.12
CA ASP A 367 -23.37 -13.97 -10.70
C ASP A 367 -23.18 -12.68 -9.89
N GLN A 368 -22.42 -11.72 -10.43
CA GLN A 368 -22.17 -10.42 -9.80
C GLN A 368 -22.88 -9.24 -10.49
N GLY A 369 -23.58 -9.48 -11.62
CA GLY A 369 -24.24 -8.44 -12.42
C GLY A 369 -23.91 -8.55 -13.90
N TRP A 370 -23.80 -7.42 -14.58
CA TRP A 370 -23.58 -7.29 -16.02
C TRP A 370 -22.21 -6.68 -16.31
N SER A 371 -21.46 -7.29 -17.23
CA SER A 371 -20.18 -6.77 -17.72
C SER A 371 -20.15 -6.76 -19.25
N ALA A 372 -19.52 -5.74 -19.83
CA ALA A 372 -19.32 -5.65 -21.27
C ALA A 372 -18.22 -6.65 -21.70
N ALA A 373 -18.47 -7.44 -22.74
CA ALA A 373 -17.52 -8.40 -23.30
C ALA A 373 -16.77 -7.84 -24.50
N GLU A 374 -17.42 -7.04 -25.34
CA GLU A 374 -16.84 -6.51 -26.57
C GLU A 374 -17.56 -5.22 -26.96
N ARG A 375 -16.91 -4.38 -27.77
CA ARG A 375 -17.59 -3.29 -28.48
C ARG A 375 -18.39 -3.85 -29.66
N VAL A 376 -19.55 -3.25 -29.95
CA VAL A 376 -20.42 -3.66 -31.07
C VAL A 376 -19.71 -3.50 -32.42
N ASP A 377 -18.78 -2.56 -32.53
CA ASP A 377 -17.96 -2.31 -33.72
C ASP A 377 -16.77 -3.28 -33.88
N GLY A 378 -16.57 -4.22 -32.94
CA GLY A 378 -15.48 -5.20 -32.97
C GLY A 378 -14.09 -4.62 -32.70
N THR A 379 -13.97 -3.34 -32.33
CA THR A 379 -12.66 -2.67 -32.15
C THR A 379 -11.97 -3.01 -30.83
N GLU A 380 -12.69 -3.56 -29.85
CA GLU A 380 -12.15 -3.90 -28.53
C GLU A 380 -12.87 -5.09 -27.92
N TYR A 381 -12.06 -6.03 -27.39
CA TYR A 381 -12.53 -7.16 -26.58
C TYR A 381 -12.14 -6.93 -25.12
N LEU A 382 -13.14 -7.01 -24.25
CA LEU A 382 -13.02 -6.86 -22.79
C LEU A 382 -13.05 -8.21 -22.09
N MET A 383 -13.83 -9.15 -22.62
CA MET A 383 -13.89 -10.55 -22.20
C MET A 383 -13.98 -11.45 -23.44
N LEU A 384 -13.31 -12.61 -23.40
CA LEU A 384 -13.37 -13.61 -24.46
C LEU A 384 -13.89 -14.96 -23.93
N PRO A 385 -14.73 -15.68 -24.69
CA PRO A 385 -15.24 -16.97 -24.28
C PRO A 385 -14.11 -18.00 -24.17
N LEU A 386 -14.29 -18.98 -23.29
CA LEU A 386 -13.38 -20.12 -23.15
C LEU A 386 -14.02 -21.41 -23.70
N ASP A 387 -13.20 -22.29 -24.26
CA ASP A 387 -13.58 -23.66 -24.61
C ASP A 387 -13.67 -24.57 -23.37
N GLU A 388 -14.08 -25.83 -23.57
CA GLU A 388 -14.18 -26.84 -22.50
C GLU A 388 -12.84 -27.18 -21.84
N ASN A 389 -11.73 -26.88 -22.51
CA ASN A 389 -10.37 -27.07 -22.01
C ASN A 389 -9.80 -25.81 -21.34
N GLY A 390 -10.56 -24.71 -21.29
CA GLY A 390 -10.16 -23.43 -20.71
C GLY A 390 -9.30 -22.54 -21.61
N ASN A 391 -9.19 -22.84 -22.90
CA ASN A 391 -8.50 -22.00 -23.87
C ASN A 391 -9.41 -20.88 -24.36
N VAL A 392 -8.81 -19.72 -24.67
CA VAL A 392 -9.53 -18.57 -25.23
C VAL A 392 -9.97 -18.89 -26.65
N ILE A 393 -11.26 -18.72 -26.93
CA ILE A 393 -11.82 -18.78 -28.28
C ILE A 393 -11.67 -17.38 -28.89
N GLU A 394 -10.81 -17.26 -29.89
CA GLU A 394 -10.58 -15.99 -30.58
C GLU A 394 -11.77 -15.64 -31.51
N PRO A 395 -12.14 -14.35 -31.60
CA PRO A 395 -13.21 -13.90 -32.47
C PRO A 395 -12.81 -14.07 -33.94
N GLY A 396 -13.56 -14.89 -34.70
CA GLY A 396 -13.32 -15.14 -36.12
C GLY A 396 -13.49 -16.59 -36.61
N ALA A 397 -13.74 -17.55 -35.72
CA ALA A 397 -14.07 -18.92 -36.12
C ALA A 397 -15.59 -19.06 -36.42
N GLU A 398 -15.95 -18.80 -37.68
CA GLU A 398 -17.16 -19.19 -38.45
C GLU A 398 -18.58 -19.04 -37.84
N GLU A 399 -19.39 -18.16 -38.43
CA GLU A 399 -20.59 -18.54 -39.21
C GLU A 399 -20.95 -17.41 -40.21
N GLU A 400 -21.13 -17.80 -41.47
CA GLU A 400 -21.26 -16.95 -42.67
C GLU A 400 -22.73 -16.56 -42.94
N VAL A 401 -23.05 -15.26 -43.08
CA VAL A 401 -24.29 -14.80 -43.76
C VAL A 401 -24.02 -13.51 -44.56
N ALA A 402 -24.53 -13.48 -45.80
CA ALA A 402 -24.29 -12.55 -46.90
C ALA A 402 -24.78 -11.08 -46.74
N PRO A 403 -24.34 -10.12 -47.58
CA PRO A 403 -24.39 -8.68 -47.28
C PRO A 403 -25.66 -7.96 -47.79
N ALA A 404 -26.03 -6.86 -47.14
CA ALA A 404 -27.04 -5.90 -47.61
C ALA A 404 -26.43 -4.50 -47.90
N ALA A 405 -27.00 -3.83 -48.91
CA ALA A 405 -26.49 -2.66 -49.65
C ALA A 405 -26.45 -1.32 -48.88
N PRO A 406 -25.67 -0.31 -49.35
CA PRO A 406 -25.46 0.96 -48.64
C PRO A 406 -26.51 2.06 -48.99
N PRO A 407 -26.82 3.00 -48.07
CA PRO A 407 -27.67 4.16 -48.35
C PRO A 407 -26.88 5.41 -48.83
N PRO A 408 -27.56 6.42 -49.43
CA PRO A 408 -26.93 7.51 -50.19
C PRO A 408 -26.50 8.73 -49.34
N PRO A 409 -25.66 9.64 -49.88
CA PRO A 409 -25.06 10.74 -49.10
C PRO A 409 -25.93 12.02 -49.05
N PRO A 410 -25.89 12.81 -47.97
CA PRO A 410 -26.51 14.14 -47.95
C PRO A 410 -25.56 15.25 -48.45
N LEU A 411 -26.21 16.27 -49.00
CA LEU A 411 -25.70 17.44 -49.72
C LEU A 411 -25.04 18.51 -48.83
N ILE A 412 -24.08 19.20 -49.45
CA ILE A 412 -23.42 20.43 -48.99
C ILE A 412 -24.36 21.62 -49.20
N THR A 413 -24.53 22.46 -48.19
CA THR A 413 -24.92 23.87 -48.35
C THR A 413 -24.14 24.73 -47.35
N GLU A 414 -23.39 25.71 -47.88
CA GLU A 414 -22.64 26.71 -47.12
C GLU A 414 -23.57 27.70 -46.39
N PRO A 415 -23.17 28.24 -45.22
CA PRO A 415 -23.75 29.45 -44.69
C PRO A 415 -22.90 30.69 -45.00
N VAL A 416 -23.65 31.73 -45.39
CA VAL A 416 -23.24 33.11 -45.64
C VAL A 416 -22.66 33.76 -44.37
N THR A 417 -21.55 34.48 -44.58
CA THR A 417 -20.82 35.29 -43.61
C THR A 417 -21.63 36.50 -43.16
N THR A 418 -21.85 36.62 -41.85
CA THR A 418 -22.01 37.92 -41.19
C THR A 418 -21.10 37.94 -39.97
N THR A 419 -20.07 38.76 -40.00
CA THR A 419 -19.21 39.09 -38.86
C THR A 419 -19.98 39.90 -37.82
N PRO A 420 -20.02 39.47 -36.55
CA PRO A 420 -20.09 40.37 -35.41
C PRO A 420 -18.67 40.61 -34.91
N VAL A 421 -18.35 41.89 -34.71
CA VAL A 421 -17.15 42.35 -34.00
C VAL A 421 -17.07 41.63 -32.66
N THR A 422 -16.07 40.74 -32.50
CA THR A 422 -15.80 40.09 -31.22
C THR A 422 -14.97 41.06 -30.37
N PRO A 423 -15.34 41.31 -29.11
CA PRO A 423 -14.47 42.08 -28.21
C PRO A 423 -13.12 41.38 -28.11
N THR A 424 -12.03 42.15 -28.08
CA THR A 424 -10.69 41.64 -27.79
C THR A 424 -10.77 40.70 -26.58
N PRO A 425 -10.33 39.42 -26.69
CA PRO A 425 -10.45 38.48 -25.57
C PRO A 425 -9.76 39.08 -24.35
N GLU A 426 -10.44 39.07 -23.21
CA GLU A 426 -9.82 39.41 -21.93
C GLU A 426 -8.61 38.49 -21.74
N LYS A 427 -7.42 39.09 -21.65
CA LYS A 427 -6.17 38.36 -21.46
C LYS A 427 -6.03 38.07 -19.99
N ILE A 428 -5.99 36.79 -19.62
CA ILE A 428 -5.82 36.36 -18.24
C ILE A 428 -4.38 35.89 -18.07
N GLU A 429 -3.72 36.32 -17.00
CA GLU A 429 -2.38 35.86 -16.67
C GLU A 429 -2.43 34.67 -15.72
N PHE A 430 -1.62 33.67 -16.01
CA PHE A 430 -1.44 32.47 -15.20
C PHE A 430 0.04 32.26 -14.88
N ARG A 431 0.38 32.05 -13.62
CA ARG A 431 1.70 31.63 -13.17
C ARG A 431 1.77 30.11 -13.15
N VAL A 432 2.75 29.53 -13.82
CA VAL A 432 2.97 28.08 -13.85
C VAL A 432 3.58 27.63 -12.52
N VAL A 433 2.96 26.65 -11.86
CA VAL A 433 3.35 26.19 -10.51
C VAL A 433 4.01 24.81 -10.49
N ILE A 434 4.23 24.21 -11.66
CA ILE A 434 5.00 22.97 -11.82
C ILE A 434 6.06 23.12 -12.90
N ASP A 435 7.18 22.40 -12.78
CA ASP A 435 8.22 22.45 -13.82
C ASP A 435 7.92 21.47 -14.98
N GLY A 436 8.23 21.92 -16.19
CA GLY A 436 8.06 21.13 -17.41
C GLY A 436 6.60 20.81 -17.79
N LEU A 437 5.65 21.71 -17.49
CA LEU A 437 4.24 21.57 -17.85
C LEU A 437 4.09 21.40 -19.37
N ARG A 438 3.40 20.34 -19.77
CA ARG A 438 3.29 19.91 -21.18
C ARG A 438 2.27 20.76 -21.94
N VAL A 439 2.67 21.23 -23.12
CA VAL A 439 1.81 21.96 -24.05
C VAL A 439 1.23 21.02 -25.10
N ARG A 440 -0.04 21.22 -25.46
CA ARG A 440 -0.80 20.36 -26.37
C ARG A 440 -1.40 21.12 -27.56
N SER A 441 -1.68 20.41 -28.65
CA SER A 441 -2.36 20.98 -29.83
C SER A 441 -3.87 21.10 -29.66
N GLN A 442 -4.47 20.36 -28.73
CA GLN A 442 -5.90 20.35 -28.40
C GLN A 442 -6.11 20.30 -26.88
N PRO A 443 -7.24 20.81 -26.33
CA PRO A 443 -7.54 20.84 -24.90
C PRO A 443 -7.95 19.46 -24.36
N ARG A 444 -7.10 18.44 -24.51
CA ARG A 444 -7.38 17.09 -24.03
C ARG A 444 -6.11 16.29 -23.78
N ALA A 445 -6.17 15.36 -22.85
CA ALA A 445 -5.07 14.45 -22.56
C ALA A 445 -5.04 13.31 -23.59
N GLY A 446 -3.94 13.20 -24.34
CA GLY A 446 -3.69 12.11 -25.30
C GLY A 446 -2.26 12.17 -25.84
N ASN A 447 -1.65 11.05 -26.21
CA ASN A 447 -0.29 11.10 -26.76
C ASN A 447 -0.25 11.76 -28.14
N ASP A 448 -1.36 11.69 -28.86
CA ASP A 448 -1.62 12.29 -30.17
C ASP A 448 -1.75 13.82 -30.15
N THR A 449 -2.03 14.42 -29.00
CA THR A 449 -2.13 15.89 -28.85
C THR A 449 -0.87 16.52 -28.26
N LEU A 450 0.14 15.72 -27.92
CA LEU A 450 1.33 16.19 -27.22
C LEU A 450 2.27 16.92 -28.18
N THR A 451 2.68 18.15 -27.82
CA THR A 451 3.74 18.86 -28.54
C THR A 451 5.09 18.67 -27.84
N ASN A 452 6.18 19.06 -28.51
CA ASN A 452 7.52 19.11 -27.90
C ASN A 452 7.74 20.33 -26.98
N LYS A 453 6.76 21.23 -26.84
CA LYS A 453 6.87 22.46 -26.05
C LYS A 453 6.51 22.24 -24.59
N ARG A 454 7.13 23.02 -23.71
CA ARG A 454 6.90 23.00 -22.25
C ARG A 454 6.88 24.42 -21.68
N LEU A 455 6.25 24.55 -20.52
CA LEU A 455 6.29 25.74 -19.68
C LEU A 455 7.07 25.46 -18.41
N SER A 456 7.80 26.45 -17.92
CA SER A 456 8.70 26.34 -16.77
C SER A 456 8.03 26.82 -15.49
N MET A 457 8.43 26.29 -14.34
CA MET A 457 7.91 26.76 -13.05
C MET A 457 8.22 28.25 -12.83
N GLY A 458 7.24 29.01 -12.33
CA GLY A 458 7.33 30.45 -12.09
C GLY A 458 7.05 31.32 -13.32
N GLU A 459 7.00 30.73 -14.51
CA GLU A 459 6.68 31.43 -15.76
C GLU A 459 5.25 31.99 -15.71
N ILE A 460 5.08 33.28 -16.02
CA ILE A 460 3.77 33.89 -16.22
C ILE A 460 3.43 33.80 -17.70
N ILE A 461 2.29 33.18 -17.99
CA ILE A 461 1.76 33.05 -19.35
C ILE A 461 0.45 33.82 -19.46
N GLU A 462 0.25 34.41 -20.63
CA GLU A 462 -1.02 35.01 -21.00
C GLU A 462 -1.88 33.97 -21.73
N VAL A 463 -3.13 33.81 -21.29
CA VAL A 463 -4.11 32.89 -21.88
C VAL A 463 -5.32 33.66 -22.43
N GLU A 464 -5.96 33.08 -23.43
CA GLU A 464 -7.21 33.59 -23.99
C GLU A 464 -8.34 33.38 -22.98
N GLY A 465 -8.90 34.44 -22.40
CA GLY A 465 -9.83 34.36 -21.26
C GLY A 465 -11.11 33.56 -21.50
N ASN A 466 -11.56 33.46 -22.76
CA ASN A 466 -12.75 32.68 -23.14
C ASN A 466 -12.42 31.24 -23.58
N SER A 467 -11.16 30.80 -23.51
CA SER A 467 -10.73 29.48 -24.01
C SER A 467 -10.95 28.32 -23.03
N ALA A 468 -11.33 28.60 -21.78
CA ALA A 468 -11.44 27.60 -20.73
C ALA A 468 -12.27 26.37 -21.15
N THR A 469 -11.61 25.22 -21.28
CA THR A 469 -12.23 23.98 -21.76
C THR A 469 -12.02 22.85 -20.76
N THR A 470 -13.08 22.12 -20.40
CA THR A 470 -12.97 20.98 -19.47
C THR A 470 -12.94 19.66 -20.25
N ALA A 471 -11.85 18.90 -20.12
CA ALA A 471 -11.70 17.60 -20.78
C ALA A 471 -10.72 16.68 -20.05
N ASN A 472 -10.97 15.36 -20.09
CA ASN A 472 -10.17 14.33 -19.41
C ASN A 472 -9.89 14.61 -17.93
N GLY A 473 -10.81 15.30 -17.24
CA GLY A 473 -10.65 15.64 -15.82
C GLY A 473 -9.78 16.86 -15.54
N PHE A 474 -9.46 17.69 -16.55
CA PHE A 474 -8.68 18.91 -16.40
C PHE A 474 -9.37 20.13 -17.02
N ILE A 475 -9.03 21.32 -16.51
CA ILE A 475 -9.41 22.61 -17.08
C ILE A 475 -8.23 23.11 -17.93
N TRP A 476 -8.44 23.27 -19.23
CA TRP A 476 -7.45 23.64 -20.23
C TRP A 476 -7.62 25.09 -20.65
N TRP A 477 -6.50 25.77 -20.90
CA TRP A 477 -6.45 27.15 -21.37
C TRP A 477 -5.58 27.25 -22.62
N GLN A 478 -6.04 28.03 -23.58
CA GLN A 478 -5.31 28.32 -24.81
C GLN A 478 -4.38 29.50 -24.60
N HIS A 479 -3.14 29.36 -25.03
CA HIS A 479 -2.12 30.39 -25.05
C HIS A 479 -1.31 30.30 -26.34
N THR A 480 -0.44 31.27 -26.59
CA THR A 480 0.33 31.40 -27.86
C THR A 480 1.16 30.17 -28.25
N ARG A 481 1.47 29.29 -27.30
CA ARG A 481 2.25 28.06 -27.53
C ARG A 481 1.38 26.82 -27.76
N GLY A 482 0.09 26.85 -27.42
CA GLY A 482 -0.84 25.72 -27.50
C GLY A 482 -1.83 25.70 -26.32
N TRP A 483 -2.18 24.51 -25.87
CA TRP A 483 -3.09 24.27 -24.75
C TRP A 483 -2.36 23.68 -23.55
N SER A 484 -2.57 24.26 -22.37
CA SER A 484 -2.03 23.74 -21.11
C SER A 484 -3.14 23.63 -20.06
N ALA A 485 -3.08 22.58 -19.23
CA ALA A 485 -4.03 22.41 -18.13
C ALA A 485 -3.65 23.36 -17.00
N SER A 486 -4.62 24.08 -16.42
CA SER A 486 -4.38 24.89 -15.21
C SER A 486 -4.59 24.09 -13.93
N ARG A 487 -5.59 23.21 -13.90
CA ARG A 487 -5.87 22.31 -12.76
C ARG A 487 -6.71 21.11 -13.16
N SER A 488 -6.77 20.10 -12.30
CA SER A 488 -7.78 19.04 -12.36
C SER A 488 -9.15 19.58 -11.94
N VAL A 489 -10.22 18.97 -12.45
CA VAL A 489 -11.62 19.37 -12.15
C VAL A 489 -11.96 19.18 -10.68
N ASP A 490 -11.38 18.17 -10.03
CA ASP A 490 -11.49 17.94 -8.58
C ASP A 490 -10.59 18.86 -7.73
N SER A 491 -9.82 19.74 -8.37
CA SER A 491 -8.85 20.67 -7.76
C SER A 491 -7.72 20.02 -6.95
N ASN A 492 -7.53 18.70 -7.04
CA ASN A 492 -6.44 18.00 -6.36
C ASN A 492 -5.06 18.19 -7.02
N GLN A 493 -5.02 18.64 -8.27
CA GLN A 493 -3.79 18.94 -8.99
C GLN A 493 -3.91 20.35 -9.58
N VAL A 494 -2.94 21.22 -9.27
CA VAL A 494 -2.86 22.57 -9.81
C VAL A 494 -1.52 22.70 -10.55
N PHE A 495 -1.58 23.20 -11.78
CA PHE A 495 -0.46 23.33 -12.69
C PHE A 495 -0.18 24.79 -13.04
N MET A 496 -1.21 25.63 -13.05
CA MET A 496 -1.12 27.07 -13.26
C MET A 496 -2.13 27.79 -12.37
N GLU A 497 -1.73 28.87 -11.72
CA GLU A 497 -2.57 29.70 -10.86
C GLU A 497 -2.81 31.05 -11.53
N LYS A 498 -4.04 31.57 -11.47
CA LYS A 498 -4.35 32.89 -12.03
C LYS A 498 -3.60 33.95 -11.23
N VAL A 499 -2.93 34.86 -11.92
CA VAL A 499 -2.26 36.01 -11.30
C VAL A 499 -3.33 37.08 -11.07
N GLU A 500 -3.62 37.39 -9.81
CA GLU A 500 -4.48 38.52 -9.46
C GLU A 500 -3.62 39.80 -9.39
N ALA A 501 -4.21 40.97 -9.61
CA ALA A 501 -3.50 42.24 -9.73
C ALA A 501 -2.65 42.63 -8.50
N GLU A 502 -2.88 41.97 -7.36
CA GLU A 502 -2.19 42.17 -6.08
C GLU A 502 -0.86 41.38 -5.94
N ASP A 503 -0.60 40.41 -6.83
CA ASP A 503 0.56 39.49 -6.74
C ASP A 503 1.83 39.96 -7.50
N ILE A 504 1.81 41.16 -8.09
CA ILE A 504 2.89 41.65 -8.97
C ILE A 504 4.10 42.19 -8.18
N ASP A 505 3.94 42.55 -6.90
CA ASP A 505 4.99 43.15 -6.05
C ASP A 505 5.44 42.28 -4.83
N ARG A 506 5.02 41.01 -4.76
CA ARG A 506 5.25 40.16 -3.58
C ARG A 506 6.70 39.66 -3.51
N LYS A 507 7.47 40.11 -2.50
CA LYS A 507 8.80 39.56 -2.19
C LYS A 507 8.69 38.12 -1.66
N VAL A 508 9.37 37.20 -2.34
CA VAL A 508 9.62 35.84 -1.85
C VAL A 508 10.57 35.92 -0.65
N ASN A 509 10.19 35.38 0.50
CA ASN A 509 11.04 35.40 1.70
C ASN A 509 11.71 34.04 1.91
N ILE A 510 13.04 34.00 1.78
CA ILE A 510 13.87 32.79 1.90
C ILE A 510 15.10 33.14 2.74
N LEU A 511 15.33 32.36 3.79
CA LEU A 511 16.51 32.44 4.65
C LEU A 511 17.65 31.64 4.04
N GLU A 512 18.90 32.12 4.15
CA GLU A 512 20.10 31.45 3.64
C GLU A 512 20.60 30.33 4.55
N VAL A 513 19.74 29.35 4.82
CA VAL A 513 20.11 28.15 5.57
C VAL A 513 20.95 27.24 4.68
N PRO A 514 22.20 26.90 5.06
CA PRO A 514 23.04 26.02 4.28
C PRO A 514 22.41 24.62 4.21
N TRP A 515 22.32 24.07 3.00
CA TRP A 515 21.86 22.70 2.81
C TRP A 515 23.00 21.70 3.07
N ILE A 516 22.68 20.60 3.76
CA ILE A 516 23.62 19.53 4.09
C ILE A 516 22.93 18.18 3.84
N SER A 517 23.64 17.27 3.19
CA SER A 517 23.12 15.93 2.92
C SER A 517 23.51 14.92 4.00
N GLN A 518 22.53 14.13 4.46
CA GLN A 518 22.74 13.01 5.40
C GLN A 518 23.36 11.77 4.76
N VAL A 519 23.53 11.77 3.44
CA VAL A 519 24.03 10.61 2.67
C VAL A 519 25.40 10.89 2.02
N SER A 520 25.98 12.04 2.30
CA SER A 520 27.32 12.39 1.85
C SER A 520 28.38 11.57 2.61
N ALA A 521 29.61 11.49 2.08
CA ALA A 521 30.72 10.72 2.66
C ALA A 521 31.09 11.09 4.12
N THR A 522 30.49 12.15 4.69
CA THR A 522 30.70 12.62 6.06
C THR A 522 29.56 12.24 7.02
N ALA A 523 28.60 11.42 6.57
CA ALA A 523 27.50 10.87 7.34
C ALA A 523 27.56 9.32 7.31
N THR A 524 27.29 8.67 8.45
CA THR A 524 27.54 7.21 8.61
C THR A 524 26.29 6.39 8.90
N GLY A 525 25.14 7.01 9.16
CA GLY A 525 23.91 6.33 9.57
C GLY A 525 22.75 6.49 8.57
N ALA A 526 21.93 5.44 8.42
CA ALA A 526 20.72 5.45 7.60
C ALA A 526 19.58 6.34 8.15
N PHE A 527 19.73 6.90 9.37
CA PHE A 527 18.67 7.63 10.10
C PHE A 527 19.13 9.00 10.64
N ASP A 528 20.14 9.62 10.03
CA ASP A 528 20.80 10.84 10.55
C ASP A 528 20.08 12.16 10.17
N CYS A 529 18.80 12.10 9.78
CA CYS A 529 18.06 13.27 9.29
C CYS A 529 17.95 14.38 10.35
N GLY A 530 17.77 14.02 11.62
CA GLY A 530 17.63 14.99 12.70
C GLY A 530 18.94 15.70 13.04
N GLN A 531 20.03 14.95 13.11
CA GLN A 531 21.39 15.42 13.32
C GLN A 531 21.79 16.38 12.19
N THR A 532 21.46 16.01 10.95
CA THR A 532 21.72 16.84 9.76
C THR A 532 20.93 18.14 9.80
N CYS A 533 19.64 18.12 10.17
CA CYS A 533 18.84 19.33 10.37
C CYS A 533 19.40 20.24 11.47
N VAL A 534 19.85 19.68 12.60
CA VAL A 534 20.49 20.46 13.66
C VAL A 534 21.79 21.09 13.16
N LEU A 535 22.63 20.36 12.40
CA LEU A 535 23.86 20.91 11.84
C LEU A 535 23.58 22.08 10.87
N MET A 536 22.54 22.00 10.04
CA MET A 536 22.14 23.12 9.17
C MET A 536 21.82 24.37 9.98
N LEU A 537 21.07 24.24 11.09
CA LEU A 537 20.76 25.36 11.96
C LEU A 537 21.97 25.88 12.73
N LEU A 538 22.83 24.99 13.23
CA LEU A 538 24.07 25.41 13.89
C LEU A 538 24.98 26.22 12.97
N ARG A 539 25.04 25.88 11.67
CA ARG A 539 25.78 26.69 10.69
C ARG A 539 25.06 28.01 10.36
N TYR A 540 23.73 27.98 10.22
CA TYR A 540 22.95 29.20 9.98
C TYR A 540 23.10 30.24 11.12
N TYR A 541 23.23 29.78 12.36
CA TYR A 541 23.44 30.63 13.54
C TYR A 541 24.92 30.79 13.95
N ASP A 542 25.87 30.44 13.08
CA ASP A 542 27.31 30.56 13.32
C ASP A 542 27.81 29.90 14.62
N LYS A 543 27.16 28.81 15.06
CA LYS A 543 27.51 28.06 16.28
C LYS A 543 28.63 27.06 16.05
N VAL A 544 28.84 26.62 14.81
CA VAL A 544 29.88 25.66 14.42
C VAL A 544 30.46 26.04 13.05
N GLY A 545 31.73 25.74 12.84
CA GLY A 545 32.41 25.99 11.56
C GLY A 545 32.23 24.85 10.54
N PRO A 546 32.81 24.99 9.34
CA PRO A 546 32.70 24.01 8.26
C PRO A 546 33.37 22.66 8.57
N GLU A 547 34.28 22.61 9.54
CA GLU A 547 34.95 21.40 10.05
C GLU A 547 34.02 20.46 10.82
N LYS A 548 32.82 20.94 11.19
CA LYS A 548 31.81 20.10 11.85
C LYS A 548 30.96 19.37 10.83
N HIS A 549 30.94 18.05 10.98
CA HIS A 549 30.28 17.12 10.06
C HIS A 549 29.10 16.41 10.73
N VAL A 550 28.23 15.79 9.92
CA VAL A 550 27.05 15.06 10.43
C VAL A 550 27.47 13.97 11.42
N ILE A 551 28.55 13.24 11.13
CA ILE A 551 29.11 12.19 12.01
C ILE A 551 29.45 12.69 13.42
N ASP A 552 29.85 13.95 13.58
CA ASP A 552 30.18 14.49 14.90
C ASP A 552 28.94 14.61 15.79
N LEU A 553 27.79 14.91 15.18
CA LEU A 553 26.50 14.95 15.86
C LEU A 553 25.92 13.54 16.04
N THR A 554 26.08 12.64 15.05
CA THR A 554 25.68 11.23 15.15
C THR A 554 26.40 10.51 16.30
N ARG A 555 27.67 10.83 16.57
CA ARG A 555 28.42 10.29 17.72
C ARG A 555 27.85 10.73 19.08
N ILE A 556 27.23 11.90 19.15
CA ILE A 556 26.59 12.41 20.38
C ILE A 556 25.21 11.76 20.55
N LYS A 557 24.44 11.70 19.46
CA LYS A 557 23.13 11.06 19.44
C LYS A 557 23.01 10.22 18.18
N ASP A 558 23.09 8.90 18.34
CA ASP A 558 22.94 7.95 17.25
C ASP A 558 21.47 7.55 17.03
N GLY A 559 21.18 7.15 15.80
CA GLY A 559 19.88 6.68 15.35
C GLY A 559 18.79 7.75 15.28
N ARG A 560 17.53 7.30 15.25
CA ARG A 560 16.35 8.17 15.16
C ARG A 560 16.29 9.15 16.34
N THR A 561 15.96 10.39 16.05
CA THR A 561 15.84 11.47 17.02
C THR A 561 14.37 11.83 17.29
N THR A 562 14.08 12.14 18.54
CA THR A 562 12.85 12.78 19.01
C THR A 562 13.04 14.30 19.11
N TRP A 563 11.96 15.04 19.37
CA TRP A 563 12.01 16.48 19.65
C TRP A 563 12.98 16.85 20.77
N ASN A 564 12.95 16.09 21.86
CA ASN A 564 13.83 16.33 23.01
C ASN A 564 15.29 16.06 22.65
N ASP A 565 15.54 15.08 21.77
CA ASP A 565 16.90 14.82 21.28
C ASP A 565 17.42 15.99 20.44
N LEU A 566 16.60 16.57 19.56
CA LEU A 566 17.01 17.73 18.75
C LEU A 566 17.32 18.94 19.63
N ILE A 567 16.47 19.22 20.62
CA ILE A 567 16.65 20.34 21.57
C ILE A 567 17.89 20.12 22.44
N SER A 568 18.09 18.89 22.95
CA SER A 568 19.27 18.56 23.74
C SER A 568 20.55 18.66 22.91
N LEU A 569 20.52 18.14 21.68
CA LEU A 569 21.66 18.14 20.77
C LEU A 569 22.04 19.57 20.36
N SER A 570 21.10 20.42 19.98
CA SER A 570 21.37 21.82 19.66
C SER A 570 21.90 22.60 20.87
N GLY A 571 21.35 22.32 22.06
CA GLY A 571 21.73 22.95 23.32
C GLY A 571 23.20 22.71 23.68
N GLN A 572 23.76 21.55 23.35
CA GLN A 572 25.18 21.24 23.56
C GLN A 572 26.13 22.17 22.77
N PHE A 573 25.64 22.78 21.68
CA PHE A 573 26.38 23.73 20.86
C PHE A 573 25.92 25.18 21.08
N GLY A 574 25.19 25.45 22.17
CA GLY A 574 24.77 26.80 22.52
C GLY A 574 23.66 27.37 21.63
N LEU A 575 22.84 26.50 21.02
CA LEU A 575 21.63 26.85 20.29
C LEU A 575 20.40 26.36 21.07
N GLN A 576 19.63 27.29 21.62
CA GLN A 576 18.43 26.97 22.39
C GLN A 576 17.25 26.78 21.44
N MET A 577 16.67 25.58 21.45
CA MET A 577 15.51 25.27 20.62
C MET A 577 14.22 25.13 21.44
N GLY A 578 13.09 25.47 20.85
CA GLY A 578 11.75 25.37 21.44
C GLY A 578 10.72 24.72 20.53
N LEU A 579 9.79 23.97 21.12
CA LEU A 579 8.63 23.41 20.42
C LEU A 579 7.62 24.51 20.10
N GLN A 580 7.03 24.45 18.90
CA GLN A 580 5.98 25.37 18.49
C GLN A 580 4.63 24.69 18.47
N ASP A 581 3.62 25.38 18.98
CA ASP A 581 2.22 24.98 18.83
C ASP A 581 1.72 25.30 17.41
N ILE A 582 2.31 24.69 16.38
CA ILE A 582 1.75 24.69 15.03
C ILE A 582 0.91 23.43 14.91
N LYS A 583 -0.40 23.58 14.78
CA LYS A 583 -1.33 22.46 14.59
C LYS A 583 -1.28 21.99 13.15
N GLN A 584 -1.62 20.72 12.93
CA GLN A 584 -1.80 20.18 11.58
C GLN A 584 -3.09 20.72 10.94
N SER A 585 -3.06 21.98 10.53
CA SER A 585 -4.11 22.59 9.72
C SER A 585 -3.52 23.63 8.77
N ILE A 586 -4.13 23.75 7.59
CA ILE A 586 -3.79 24.77 6.57
C ILE A 586 -3.73 26.15 7.22
N THR A 587 -4.75 26.51 8.01
CA THR A 587 -4.84 27.79 8.70
C THR A 587 -3.68 28.00 9.69
N SER A 588 -3.32 26.99 10.48
CA SER A 588 -2.25 27.11 11.46
C SER A 588 -0.87 27.23 10.79
N ILE A 589 -0.59 26.41 9.78
CA ILE A 589 0.70 26.43 9.08
C ILE A 589 0.85 27.74 8.30
N LYS A 590 -0.18 28.15 7.55
CA LYS A 590 -0.20 29.41 6.76
C LYS A 590 -0.04 30.66 7.60
N SER A 591 -0.52 30.66 8.85
CA SER A 591 -0.48 31.85 9.71
C SER A 591 0.74 31.91 10.62
N LYS A 592 1.32 30.77 11.01
CA LYS A 592 2.42 30.71 11.98
C LYS A 592 3.79 30.54 11.32
N LEU A 593 3.90 29.67 10.33
CA LEU A 593 5.21 29.33 9.74
C LEU A 593 5.82 30.51 8.96
N PRO A 594 5.07 31.27 8.13
CA PRO A 594 5.56 32.51 7.53
C PRO A 594 6.13 33.51 8.53
N LYS A 595 5.46 33.74 9.67
CA LYS A 595 5.91 34.69 10.70
C LYS A 595 7.27 34.33 11.29
N LEU A 596 7.58 33.03 11.38
CA LEU A 596 8.86 32.54 11.87
C LEU A 596 9.96 32.81 10.84
N ILE A 597 9.68 32.52 9.57
CA ILE A 597 10.60 32.82 8.47
C ILE A 597 10.84 34.34 8.39
N ASP A 598 9.81 35.16 8.52
CA ASP A 598 9.92 36.64 8.56
C ASP A 598 10.78 37.13 9.72
N ALA A 599 10.78 36.41 10.85
CA ALA A 599 11.63 36.70 12.00
C ALA A 599 13.07 36.15 11.87
N GLY A 600 13.44 35.58 10.72
CA GLY A 600 14.75 34.98 10.51
C GLY A 600 14.92 33.61 11.17
N GLN A 601 13.83 32.94 11.52
CA GLN A 601 13.81 31.68 12.26
C GLN A 601 13.37 30.51 11.37
N PRO A 602 14.31 29.75 10.78
CA PRO A 602 13.99 28.51 10.08
C PRO A 602 13.47 27.44 11.03
N ALA A 603 12.67 26.50 10.52
CA ALA A 603 11.98 25.51 11.34
C ALA A 603 12.40 24.08 11.00
N ILE A 604 12.78 23.27 12.01
CA ILE A 604 12.89 21.82 11.84
C ILE A 604 11.49 21.22 11.96
N MET A 605 11.07 20.51 10.93
CA MET A 605 9.74 19.94 10.83
C MET A 605 9.79 18.42 10.74
N LEU A 606 8.94 17.76 11.51
CA LEU A 606 8.70 16.33 11.39
C LEU A 606 7.62 16.12 10.35
N VAL A 607 7.88 15.26 9.38
CA VAL A 607 6.91 14.93 8.33
C VAL A 607 6.83 13.42 8.10
N TYR A 608 5.72 12.94 7.54
CA TYR A 608 5.74 11.69 6.80
C TYR A 608 6.21 11.96 5.37
N TYR A 609 7.35 11.40 5.01
CA TYR A 609 8.03 11.72 3.75
C TYR A 609 7.19 11.37 2.51
N ARG A 610 6.50 10.22 2.50
CA ARG A 610 5.57 9.86 1.42
C ARG A 610 4.50 10.92 1.12
N ASP A 611 4.05 11.64 2.15
CA ASP A 611 2.97 12.62 2.02
C ASP A 611 3.47 13.92 1.37
N LEU A 612 4.79 14.14 1.31
CA LEU A 612 5.42 15.22 0.54
C LEU A 612 5.40 14.96 -0.97
N GLN A 613 5.22 13.71 -1.40
CA GLN A 613 5.27 13.28 -2.80
C GLN A 613 6.60 13.63 -3.51
N LEU A 614 7.67 13.79 -2.74
CA LEU A 614 9.03 13.98 -3.26
C LEU A 614 9.65 12.62 -3.61
N PRO A 615 10.48 12.54 -4.67
CA PRO A 615 11.21 11.33 -4.96
C PRO A 615 12.28 11.08 -3.89
N ASN A 616 12.28 9.89 -3.27
CA ASN A 616 13.44 9.42 -2.54
C ASN A 616 14.44 8.84 -3.56
N THR A 617 15.42 9.64 -3.94
CA THR A 617 16.37 9.32 -5.01
C THR A 617 17.44 8.32 -4.60
N ILE A 618 17.64 8.13 -3.30
CA ILE A 618 18.68 7.29 -2.72
C ILE A 618 18.12 5.92 -2.29
N ALA A 619 16.80 5.83 -2.12
CA ALA A 619 16.14 4.55 -1.92
C ALA A 619 16.41 3.59 -3.08
N ASN A 620 16.57 2.29 -2.76
CA ASN A 620 16.55 1.22 -3.75
C ASN A 620 15.39 0.24 -3.43
N PRO A 621 14.34 0.16 -4.27
CA PRO A 621 14.17 0.92 -5.51
C PRO A 621 13.94 2.42 -5.25
N PRO A 622 14.26 3.30 -6.22
CA PRO A 622 14.03 4.74 -6.12
C PRO A 622 12.55 4.99 -5.82
N ARG A 623 12.25 5.81 -4.80
CA ARG A 623 10.93 6.05 -4.18
C ARG A 623 10.50 5.15 -3.02
N ALA A 624 11.40 4.38 -2.39
CA ALA A 624 11.05 3.77 -1.10
C ALA A 624 10.75 4.86 -0.05
N ASP A 625 9.68 4.68 0.71
CA ASP A 625 9.25 5.63 1.75
C ASP A 625 10.18 5.52 2.97
N PRO A 626 10.96 6.56 3.32
CA PRO A 626 11.81 6.55 4.51
C PRO A 626 10.99 6.66 5.81
N GLY A 627 9.67 6.92 5.72
CA GLY A 627 8.77 7.04 6.85
C GLY A 627 8.78 8.43 7.46
N LEU A 628 8.88 8.50 8.79
CA LEU A 628 9.02 9.78 9.50
C LEU A 628 10.39 10.38 9.22
N HIS A 629 10.42 11.65 8.82
CA HIS A 629 11.61 12.33 8.35
C HIS A 629 11.70 13.76 8.88
N TRP A 630 12.93 14.20 9.16
CA TRP A 630 13.25 15.56 9.59
C TRP A 630 13.70 16.40 8.40
N LEU A 631 13.14 17.60 8.24
CA LEU A 631 13.54 18.57 7.23
C LEU A 631 13.56 19.99 7.80
N VAL A 632 14.20 20.93 7.10
CA VAL A 632 14.22 22.34 7.49
C VAL A 632 13.35 23.15 6.55
N VAL A 633 12.36 23.88 7.06
CA VAL A 633 11.63 24.90 6.31
C VAL A 633 12.39 26.23 6.43
N ARG A 634 12.75 26.82 5.29
CA ARG A 634 13.60 28.02 5.22
C ARG A 634 12.98 29.20 4.48
N GLY A 635 11.83 29.03 3.84
CA GLY A 635 11.21 30.10 3.06
C GLY A 635 9.76 29.83 2.69
N TYR A 636 9.09 30.85 2.14
CA TYR A 636 7.77 30.69 1.54
C TYR A 636 7.49 31.75 0.46
N ASP A 637 6.56 31.41 -0.43
CA ASP A 637 5.92 32.29 -1.42
C ASP A 637 4.44 31.90 -1.55
N GLY A 638 3.55 32.77 -1.07
CA GLY A 638 2.12 32.49 -1.01
C GLY A 638 1.81 31.18 -0.27
N ASP A 639 1.26 30.21 -1.00
CA ASP A 639 0.94 28.86 -0.52
C ASP A 639 2.03 27.81 -0.84
N THR A 640 3.25 28.26 -1.12
CA THR A 640 4.42 27.39 -1.36
C THR A 640 5.47 27.63 -0.29
N PHE A 641 5.99 26.56 0.30
CA PHE A 641 7.10 26.62 1.26
C PHE A 641 8.36 26.03 0.64
N PHE A 642 9.51 26.56 1.02
CA PHE A 642 10.82 26.10 0.56
C PHE A 642 11.53 25.35 1.68
N ILE A 643 12.00 24.13 1.38
CA ILE A 643 12.63 23.25 2.35
C ILE A 643 14.07 22.88 1.95
N ASN A 644 14.90 22.61 2.95
CA ASN A 644 16.12 21.84 2.83
C ASN A 644 15.85 20.42 3.34
N ASP A 645 16.03 19.44 2.47
CA ASP A 645 15.82 18.03 2.77
C ASP A 645 17.17 17.29 2.87
N PRO A 646 17.51 16.72 4.04
CA PRO A 646 18.74 15.94 4.22
C PRO A 646 18.89 14.72 3.30
N LEU A 647 17.80 14.17 2.75
CA LEU A 647 17.80 12.95 1.94
C LEU A 647 18.24 13.13 0.47
N TRP A 648 18.61 14.33 0.05
CA TRP A 648 19.00 14.58 -1.34
C TRP A 648 20.52 14.45 -1.52
N LEU A 649 20.97 14.03 -2.71
CA LEU A 649 22.38 14.08 -3.11
C LEU A 649 22.72 15.44 -3.73
N GLU A 650 23.97 15.88 -3.63
CA GLU A 650 24.40 17.21 -4.10
C GLU A 650 24.21 17.40 -5.62
N GLU A 651 24.43 16.34 -6.41
CA GLU A 651 24.22 16.34 -7.87
C GLU A 651 22.74 16.44 -8.26
N GLU A 652 21.85 15.83 -7.48
CA GLU A 652 20.40 15.82 -7.72
C GLU A 652 19.73 17.10 -7.21
N HIS A 653 20.26 17.64 -6.11
CA HIS A 653 19.87 18.92 -5.53
C HIS A 653 20.16 20.08 -6.48
N ARG A 654 21.27 20.03 -7.24
CA ARG A 654 21.67 21.07 -8.21
C ARG A 654 21.07 20.92 -9.61
N SER A 655 20.74 19.70 -10.05
CA SER A 655 20.26 19.44 -11.42
C SER A 655 18.75 19.63 -11.62
N LYS A 656 17.94 19.48 -10.56
CA LYS A 656 16.47 19.54 -10.65
C LYS A 656 15.86 20.86 -10.17
N TYR A 657 16.55 21.59 -9.31
CA TYR A 657 16.16 22.92 -8.83
C TYR A 657 17.43 23.78 -8.82
N ALA A 658 17.56 24.73 -9.76
CA ALA A 658 18.80 25.46 -10.03
C ALA A 658 19.39 26.25 -8.83
N SER A 659 18.65 26.37 -7.72
CA SER A 659 19.06 27.03 -6.47
C SER A 659 19.17 26.09 -5.25
N GLY A 660 18.93 24.78 -5.41
CA GLY A 660 18.88 23.86 -4.26
C GLY A 660 17.70 24.13 -3.32
N MET A 661 16.57 24.57 -3.86
CA MET A 661 15.35 24.85 -3.08
C MET A 661 14.26 23.87 -3.49
N ILE A 662 13.76 23.08 -2.53
CA ILE A 662 12.67 22.14 -2.79
C ILE A 662 11.34 22.83 -2.45
N PRO A 663 10.47 23.13 -3.43
CA PRO A 663 9.17 23.73 -3.17
C PRO A 663 8.15 22.67 -2.74
N VAL A 664 7.40 22.95 -1.68
CA VAL A 664 6.32 22.11 -1.16
C VAL A 664 5.08 22.98 -0.94
N ARG A 665 3.98 22.65 -1.61
CA ARG A 665 2.71 23.36 -1.44
C ARG A 665 2.15 23.21 -0.03
N LEU A 666 1.46 24.22 0.48
CA LEU A 666 0.90 24.28 1.83
C LEU A 666 -0.03 23.10 2.13
N ASP A 667 -0.86 22.68 1.18
CA ASP A 667 -1.75 21.53 1.33
C ASP A 667 -0.94 20.23 1.50
N THR A 668 0.13 20.09 0.72
CA THR A 668 1.08 18.97 0.75
C THR A 668 1.87 18.96 2.04
N LEU A 669 2.42 20.11 2.43
CA LEU A 669 3.12 20.29 3.69
C LEU A 669 2.20 20.00 4.88
N ASN A 670 0.95 20.47 4.85
CA ASN A 670 -0.05 20.19 5.87
C ASN A 670 -0.40 18.70 5.97
N ARG A 671 -0.56 18.00 4.85
CA ARG A 671 -0.76 16.55 4.84
C ARG A 671 0.42 15.82 5.47
N ALA A 672 1.65 16.25 5.16
CA ALA A 672 2.87 15.61 5.64
C ALA A 672 3.22 15.95 7.10
N TYR A 673 2.81 17.12 7.59
CA TYR A 673 3.19 17.67 8.89
C TYR A 673 2.83 16.80 10.10
N ARG A 674 3.78 16.60 11.02
CA ARG A 674 3.60 15.88 12.29
C ARG A 674 4.16 16.62 13.52
N GLY A 675 4.72 17.83 13.32
CA GLY A 675 5.18 18.72 14.39
C GLY A 675 6.34 19.62 13.92
N ALA A 676 6.68 20.65 14.70
CA ALA A 676 7.82 21.55 14.45
C ALA A 676 8.58 21.92 15.74
N ALA A 677 9.91 22.04 15.63
CA ALA A 677 10.80 22.66 16.62
C ALA A 677 11.65 23.72 15.93
N LEU A 678 11.94 24.81 16.66
CA LEU A 678 12.71 25.95 16.17
C LEU A 678 13.94 26.16 17.03
N ALA A 679 14.91 26.87 16.46
CA ALA A 679 16.05 27.45 17.15
C ALA A 679 15.86 28.94 17.50
#